data_AF-A0A1F7J501-F1
#
_entry.id   AF-A0A1F7J501-F1
#
_cell.length_a   1.000
_cell.length_b   1.000
_cell.length_c   1.000
_cell.angle_alpha   90.00
_cell.angle_beta   90.00
_cell.angle_gamma   90.00
#
_symmetry.space_group_name_H-M   'P 1'
#
loop_
_entity.id
_entity.type
_entity.pdbx_description
1 polymer ?
#
loop_
_entity_poly.entity_id
_entity_poly.type
_entity_poly.pdbx_seq_one_letter_code
_entity_poly.pdbx_strand_id
1 'polypeptide(L)'
;MKLVVQESERKQEILLVDEKFTPLGKILKEELKKYDSTVYVSPHLPAKTDRFAYIFIVNKRREDLTLSIQKKQRVIFIFIQKKKWAEELTSFVRSRRLGNVKIVSVNSPYLDQSDLEKLFWFSFSKSREVFFKFDDRERHSKEPVVKKQLTPLRNFPFFTKKQLFLLFLLLFVLYHLLIFPPLFLSSFFIYRSAQTFKDGQLDKAKQTLKIAENLENTGKAFYSFSRPSYLLFSLALFSDTLVDVNDKAIETLDKTYISYENSRNIMSLVFEKGKTEEEKGLLEARLAKLKENISDIKNNLIFLDQKLADLPFGLANTYRKDLSKSVELIVKADNILPFTDKLLAKGKEMKYLLLFANNMELRPGGGFIGSFGVLTMKDLTLENIQVYDVYDADGQLLNHVTPPEPIRKYLNQPHWFLRDSAFSPDFYDNYNQAKFFLDQELKLGDFSGGILITTTAIQHLLDAYGQIHLPDFNEQINKDNFYLKAQYYAEKNFFPGSIQKKSFLGSVADQIILNVDDVSPAKLLQNVKKSFDEKQMTILVDDPEIQRVFDALYWSGKTIIPRCAIQTQNCVIDYVFPIDANLGVNKANFFVSRLLTQRVNIGEDGKIVSNLFVKLKNDSPNEAFPGGPYRDYFQVLLPEGSIIKSVTKDDVAVGEYDESEIEFKSVGLFVQLQPRQSTELKISYELPRQIKSGRSVYQLIFQKQIGSNNSDFILEITLPKNISLSNQNFSALVKDNRIFYNTSLTADKIFFLELLK
;
A
#
# COMPACT_ATOMS: atom_id res chain seq x y z
N MET A 1 45.04 31.69 3.87
CA MET A 1 45.62 31.72 5.24
C MET A 1 45.02 30.54 5.99
N LYS A 2 45.80 29.54 6.42
CA LYS A 2 45.24 28.29 7.00
C LYS A 2 44.85 28.50 8.46
N LEU A 3 43.57 28.34 8.78
CA LEU A 3 43.09 28.19 10.15
C LEU A 3 43.76 26.94 10.76
N VAL A 4 44.46 27.11 11.87
CA VAL A 4 44.97 25.98 12.66
C VAL A 4 43.84 25.55 13.58
N VAL A 5 43.26 24.39 13.33
CA VAL A 5 42.22 23.78 14.16
C VAL A 5 42.90 23.11 15.35
N GLN A 6 42.50 23.47 16.57
CA GLN A 6 42.88 22.77 17.80
C GLN A 6 41.61 22.07 18.32
N GLU A 7 41.65 20.75 18.43
CA GLU A 7 40.58 19.99 19.06
C GLU A 7 40.60 20.22 20.59
N SER A 8 39.43 20.52 21.14
CA SER A 8 39.18 20.73 22.57
C SER A 8 38.34 19.56 23.07
N GLU A 9 38.78 18.87 24.12
CA GLU A 9 38.04 17.72 24.72
C GLU A 9 36.66 18.08 25.30
N ARG A 10 36.34 19.38 25.41
CA ARG A 10 35.02 19.88 25.84
C ARG A 10 34.45 20.86 24.82
N LYS A 11 33.16 20.69 24.52
CA LYS A 11 32.34 21.58 23.70
C LYS A 11 32.27 22.98 24.34
N GLN A 12 32.70 24.01 23.63
CA GLN A 12 32.79 25.38 24.18
C GLN A 12 31.40 26.03 24.21
N GLU A 13 31.02 26.67 25.32
CA GLU A 13 29.78 27.43 25.41
C GLU A 13 30.02 28.90 25.00
N ILE A 14 29.21 29.37 24.05
CA ILE A 14 29.30 30.73 23.48
C ILE A 14 27.98 31.46 23.73
N LEU A 15 28.05 32.70 24.21
CA LEU A 15 26.91 33.59 24.34
C LEU A 15 26.91 34.64 23.22
N LEU A 16 25.82 34.76 22.47
CA LEU A 16 25.57 35.80 21.49
C LEU A 16 24.49 36.76 22.01
N VAL A 17 24.87 38.01 22.25
CA VAL A 17 23.99 39.09 22.71
C VAL A 17 23.61 39.98 21.52
N ASP A 18 22.34 39.90 21.11
CA ASP A 18 21.76 40.70 20.03
C ASP A 18 20.30 41.05 20.37
N GLU A 19 20.05 42.34 20.63
CA GLU A 19 18.79 42.87 21.16
C GLU A 19 17.57 42.56 20.29
N LYS A 20 17.75 42.50 18.96
CA LYS A 20 16.66 42.28 18.00
C LYS A 20 16.81 40.99 17.20
N PHE A 21 17.79 40.15 17.56
CA PHE A 21 18.19 38.99 16.78
C PHE A 21 18.23 39.28 15.28
N THR A 22 19.04 40.28 14.96
CA THR A 22 19.19 40.84 13.61
C THR A 22 19.58 39.76 12.59
N PRO A 23 19.40 40.00 11.28
CA PRO A 23 19.90 39.09 10.24
C PRO A 23 21.38 38.71 10.44
N LEU A 24 22.21 39.62 10.95
CA LEU A 24 23.59 39.29 11.32
C LEU A 24 23.64 38.33 12.51
N GLY A 25 22.88 38.55 13.58
CA GLY A 25 22.80 37.64 14.72
C GLY A 25 22.42 36.21 14.31
N LYS A 26 21.51 36.06 13.33
CA LYS A 26 21.18 34.75 12.72
C LYS A 26 22.37 34.13 12.00
N ILE A 27 23.07 34.90 11.16
CA ILE A 27 24.25 34.43 10.41
C ILE A 27 25.38 34.04 11.37
N LEU A 28 25.68 34.88 12.37
CA LEU A 28 26.71 34.60 13.38
C LEU A 28 26.38 33.34 14.19
N LYS A 29 25.11 33.13 14.56
CA LYS A 29 24.67 31.92 15.26
C LYS A 29 24.94 30.66 14.44
N GLU A 30 24.57 30.66 13.16
CA GLU A 30 24.77 29.51 12.28
C GLU A 30 26.26 29.26 11.98
N GLU A 31 27.07 30.31 11.80
CA GLU A 31 28.51 30.13 11.63
C GLU A 31 29.21 29.64 12.91
N LEU A 32 28.85 30.15 14.09
CA LEU A 32 29.45 29.72 15.36
C LEU A 32 29.15 28.24 15.68
N LYS A 33 27.98 27.73 15.29
CA LYS A 33 27.63 26.30 15.44
C LYS A 33 28.56 25.37 14.67
N LYS A 34 29.21 25.83 13.60
CA LYS A 34 30.14 25.00 12.80
C LYS A 34 31.44 24.66 13.55
N TYR A 35 31.77 25.38 14.63
CA TYR A 35 32.99 25.20 15.42
C TYR A 35 32.83 24.27 16.63
N ASP A 36 31.97 23.24 16.52
CA ASP A 36 31.59 22.32 17.61
C ASP A 36 31.36 23.04 18.96
N SER A 37 30.47 24.03 18.94
CA SER A 37 30.16 24.89 20.08
C SER A 37 28.67 24.88 20.41
N THR A 38 28.32 25.15 21.67
CA THR A 38 26.93 25.36 22.08
C THR A 38 26.67 26.86 22.14
N VAL A 39 25.86 27.37 21.20
CA VAL A 39 25.59 28.80 21.05
C VAL A 39 24.27 29.19 21.71
N TYR A 40 24.34 29.98 22.76
CA TYR A 40 23.21 30.59 23.46
C TYR A 40 22.97 31.99 22.92
N VAL A 41 21.72 32.36 22.68
CA VAL A 41 21.35 33.70 22.22
C VAL A 41 20.53 34.39 23.30
N SER A 42 20.84 35.65 23.58
CA SER A 42 20.09 36.47 24.53
C SER A 42 19.93 37.89 24.00
N PRO A 43 18.78 38.56 24.19
CA PRO A 43 18.64 39.96 23.84
C PRO A 43 19.46 40.89 24.75
N HIS A 44 19.79 40.43 25.96
CA HIS A 44 20.49 41.20 27.00
C HIS A 44 21.60 40.37 27.64
N LEU A 45 22.61 41.01 28.23
CA LEU A 45 23.68 40.29 28.92
C LEU A 45 23.14 39.69 30.25
N PRO A 46 23.20 38.36 30.47
CA PRO A 46 22.73 37.75 31.71
C PRO A 46 23.58 38.17 32.92
N ALA A 47 23.00 38.15 34.13
CA ALA A 47 23.69 38.51 35.37
C ALA A 47 24.85 37.56 35.74
N LYS A 48 24.81 36.29 35.30
CA LYS A 48 25.89 35.32 35.45
C LYS A 48 26.35 34.85 34.07
N THR A 49 27.63 35.06 33.76
CA THR A 49 28.22 34.67 32.46
C THR A 49 29.34 33.64 32.59
N ASP A 50 29.68 33.21 33.81
CA ASP A 50 30.89 32.43 34.15
C ASP A 50 31.09 31.14 33.33
N ARG A 51 30.00 30.53 32.85
CA ARG A 51 30.02 29.32 32.03
C ARG A 51 30.47 29.55 30.57
N PHE A 52 30.36 30.78 30.07
CA PHE A 52 30.67 31.10 28.68
C PHE A 52 32.14 31.46 28.49
N ALA A 53 32.84 30.72 27.65
CA ALA A 53 34.23 31.01 27.30
C ALA A 53 34.33 32.23 26.35
N TYR A 54 33.32 32.39 25.49
CA TYR A 54 33.23 33.48 24.51
C TYR A 54 31.88 34.20 24.60
N ILE A 55 31.91 35.53 24.56
CA ILE A 55 30.72 36.38 24.56
C ILE A 55 30.79 37.34 23.38
N PHE A 56 29.88 37.20 22.42
CA PHE A 56 29.73 38.09 21.27
C PHE A 56 28.62 39.10 21.54
N ILE A 57 28.87 40.39 21.32
CA ILE A 57 27.92 41.47 21.59
C ILE A 57 27.79 42.33 20.34
N VAL A 58 26.57 42.41 19.78
CA VAL A 58 26.30 43.11 18.53
C VAL A 58 25.63 44.46 18.79
N ASN A 59 26.22 45.55 18.29
CA ASN A 59 25.66 46.91 18.29
C ASN A 59 25.14 47.43 19.65
N LYS A 60 25.70 46.99 20.79
CA LYS A 60 25.38 47.54 22.12
C LYS A 60 26.35 48.64 22.53
N ARG A 61 25.85 49.72 23.14
CA ARG A 61 26.69 50.81 23.64
C ARG A 61 27.27 50.44 25.00
N ARG A 62 28.44 51.02 25.33
CA ARG A 62 29.15 50.77 26.60
C ARG A 62 28.30 51.06 27.84
N GLU A 63 27.46 52.09 27.79
CA GLU A 63 26.63 52.55 28.92
C GLU A 63 25.63 51.47 29.37
N ASP A 64 25.26 50.55 28.48
CA ASP A 64 24.34 49.43 28.76
C ASP A 64 25.04 48.21 29.38
N LEU A 65 26.35 48.30 29.65
CA LEU A 65 27.21 47.17 29.96
C LEU A 65 28.00 47.43 31.25
N THR A 66 27.40 47.10 32.40
CA THR A 66 28.08 46.94 33.70
C THR A 66 28.94 45.67 33.66
N LEU A 67 30.05 45.73 32.93
CA LEU A 67 30.92 44.60 32.66
C LEU A 67 31.71 44.18 33.92
N SER A 68 31.17 43.23 34.69
CA SER A 68 31.95 42.33 35.55
C SER A 68 32.66 41.27 34.69
N ILE A 69 33.45 41.70 33.70
CA ILE A 69 34.21 40.76 32.86
C ILE A 69 35.24 40.07 33.73
N GLN A 70 35.10 38.76 33.90
CA GLN A 70 36.11 37.96 34.55
C GLN A 70 37.33 37.82 33.62
N LYS A 71 38.54 37.86 34.19
CA LYS A 71 39.81 37.77 33.42
C LYS A 71 39.93 36.54 32.52
N LYS A 72 39.12 35.49 32.74
CA LYS A 72 39.15 34.22 32.01
C LYS A 72 38.28 34.18 30.75
N GLN A 73 37.31 35.09 30.60
CA GLN A 73 36.37 35.10 29.47
C GLN A 73 36.87 35.97 28.32
N ARG A 74 36.56 35.59 27.08
CA ARG A 74 36.85 36.41 25.91
C ARG A 74 35.60 37.12 25.41
N VAL A 75 35.64 38.44 25.33
CA VAL A 75 34.48 39.26 24.92
C VAL A 75 34.75 39.94 23.58
N ILE A 76 33.82 39.81 22.65
CA ILE A 76 33.93 40.31 21.28
C ILE A 76 32.78 41.27 21.00
N PHE A 77 33.11 42.52 20.73
CA PHE A 77 32.15 43.53 20.29
C PHE A 77 32.14 43.64 18.78
N ILE A 78 30.95 43.61 18.18
CA ILE A 78 30.76 43.77 16.73
C ILE A 78 29.88 45.00 16.50
N PHE A 79 30.44 46.00 15.83
CA PHE A 79 29.77 47.25 15.48
C PHE A 79 29.60 47.38 13.97
N ILE A 80 28.36 47.30 13.47
CA ILE A 80 28.03 47.54 12.06
C ILE A 80 27.54 48.96 11.88
N GLN A 81 28.14 49.72 10.95
CA GLN A 81 27.78 51.12 10.66
C GLN A 81 27.80 52.03 11.91
N LYS A 82 28.50 51.61 12.96
CA LYS A 82 28.65 52.32 14.24
C LYS A 82 30.13 52.55 14.56
N LYS A 83 30.89 53.04 13.58
CA LYS A 83 32.35 53.27 13.68
C LYS A 83 32.74 54.07 14.93
N LYS A 84 32.01 55.16 15.23
CA LYS A 84 32.26 56.00 16.42
C LYS A 84 32.17 55.20 17.73
N TRP A 85 31.19 54.30 17.87
CA TRP A 85 31.03 53.46 19.07
C TRP A 85 32.20 52.48 19.24
N ALA A 86 32.70 51.95 18.13
CA ALA A 86 33.84 51.05 18.14
C ALA A 86 35.14 51.76 18.54
N GLU A 87 35.36 53.00 18.06
CA GLU A 87 36.51 53.85 18.40
C GLU A 87 36.48 54.30 19.87
N GLU A 88 35.31 54.71 20.37
CA GLU A 88 35.08 55.06 21.78
C GLU A 88 35.41 53.89 22.72
N LEU A 89 34.89 52.69 22.42
CA LEU A 89 35.14 51.50 23.23
C LEU A 89 36.62 51.05 23.15
N THR A 90 37.26 51.19 21.98
CA THR A 90 38.68 50.85 21.81
C THR A 90 39.58 51.71 22.70
N SER A 91 39.31 53.01 22.77
CA SER A 91 40.05 53.94 23.63
C SER A 91 39.93 53.56 25.12
N PHE A 92 38.75 53.12 25.54
CA PHE A 92 38.50 52.62 26.89
C PHE A 92 39.22 51.30 27.19
N VAL A 93 39.13 50.32 26.28
CA VAL A 93 39.78 49.00 26.46
C VAL A 93 41.31 49.14 26.53
N ARG A 94 41.89 50.02 25.70
CA ARG A 94 43.33 50.31 25.69
C ARG A 94 43.79 50.98 27.00
N SER A 95 43.05 51.97 27.52
CA SER A 95 43.41 52.65 28.77
C SER A 95 43.34 51.74 30.00
N ARG A 96 42.43 50.76 30.00
CA ARG A 96 42.27 49.76 31.08
C ARG A 96 43.07 48.47 30.89
N ARG A 97 43.82 48.33 29.80
CA ARG A 97 44.61 47.12 29.44
C ARG A 97 43.81 45.81 29.49
N LEU A 98 42.56 45.82 29.00
CA LEU A 98 41.70 44.62 28.99
C LEU A 98 42.05 43.70 27.80
N GLY A 99 43.08 42.87 27.98
CA GLY A 99 43.62 42.00 26.91
C GLY A 99 42.70 40.88 26.43
N ASN A 100 41.57 40.66 27.10
CA ASN A 100 40.56 39.65 26.77
C ASN A 100 39.38 40.21 25.97
N VAL A 101 39.40 41.49 25.60
CA VAL A 101 38.36 42.15 24.80
C VAL A 101 38.85 42.39 23.37
N LYS A 102 38.01 42.04 22.39
CA LYS A 102 38.21 42.29 20.96
C LYS A 102 37.05 43.12 20.42
N ILE A 103 37.34 44.04 19.51
CA ILE A 103 36.37 44.97 18.94
C ILE A 103 36.51 44.92 17.42
N VAL A 104 35.40 44.67 16.75
CA VAL A 104 35.30 44.60 15.29
C VAL A 104 34.39 45.71 14.80
N SER A 105 34.88 46.54 13.90
CA SER A 105 34.09 47.57 13.22
C SER A 105 33.90 47.22 11.75
N VAL A 106 32.64 47.18 11.33
CA VAL A 106 32.22 46.90 9.96
C VAL A 106 31.50 48.13 9.42
N ASN A 107 32.02 48.75 8.35
CA ASN A 107 31.38 49.90 7.72
C ASN A 107 30.24 49.51 6.76
N SER A 108 30.29 48.30 6.18
CA SER A 108 29.26 47.77 5.29
C SER A 108 28.07 47.16 6.08
N PRO A 109 26.82 47.31 5.61
CA PRO A 109 25.67 46.59 6.19
C PRO A 109 25.67 45.09 5.84
N TYR A 110 26.53 44.66 4.91
CA TYR A 110 26.65 43.29 4.44
C TYR A 110 28.05 42.75 4.71
N LEU A 111 28.13 41.55 5.29
CA LEU A 111 29.36 40.76 5.43
C LEU A 111 29.28 39.57 4.48
N ASP A 112 30.25 39.43 3.58
CA ASP A 112 30.39 38.21 2.79
C ASP A 112 31.09 37.10 3.60
N GLN A 113 31.18 35.90 3.03
CA GLN A 113 31.79 34.75 3.70
C GLN A 113 33.27 34.97 4.05
N SER A 114 34.01 35.69 3.20
CA SER A 114 35.42 36.05 3.46
C SER A 114 35.53 37.03 4.64
N ASP A 115 34.58 37.96 4.75
CA ASP A 115 34.55 38.91 5.86
C ASP A 115 34.19 38.22 7.19
N LEU A 116 33.28 37.25 7.17
CA LEU A 116 32.97 36.40 8.34
C LEU A 116 34.18 35.59 8.80
N GLU A 117 34.94 35.00 7.89
CA GLU A 117 36.18 34.26 8.21
C GLU A 117 37.22 35.16 8.90
N LYS A 118 37.42 36.38 8.40
CA LYS A 118 38.34 37.36 9.02
C LYS A 118 37.86 37.80 10.40
N LEU A 119 36.55 38.00 10.57
CA LEU A 119 35.95 38.37 11.84
C LEU A 119 36.21 37.29 12.90
N PHE A 120 35.95 36.02 12.58
CA PHE A 120 36.18 34.91 13.51
C PHE A 120 37.66 34.69 13.76
N TRP A 121 38.50 34.75 12.73
CA TRP A 121 39.95 34.67 12.90
C TRP A 121 40.45 35.72 13.89
N PHE A 122 40.03 36.98 13.75
CA PHE A 122 40.42 38.03 14.68
C PHE A 122 39.88 37.79 16.10
N SER A 123 38.61 37.36 16.20
CA SER A 123 37.92 37.07 17.47
C SER A 123 38.64 35.99 18.29
N PHE A 124 39.15 34.95 17.61
CA PHE A 124 39.83 33.82 18.24
C PHE A 124 41.35 33.96 18.28
N SER A 125 41.94 34.93 17.57
CA SER A 125 43.40 35.15 17.51
C SER A 125 44.03 35.39 18.88
N LYS A 126 45.24 34.85 19.16
CA LYS A 126 46.00 35.19 20.39
C LYS A 126 46.68 36.57 20.35
N SER A 127 46.42 37.37 19.32
CA SER A 127 47.02 38.70 19.13
C SER A 127 46.68 39.65 20.27
N ARG A 128 47.59 40.58 20.59
CA ARG A 128 47.33 41.72 21.51
C ARG A 128 46.49 42.82 20.87
N GLU A 129 46.24 42.75 19.56
CA GLU A 129 45.41 43.73 18.86
C GLU A 129 43.97 43.71 19.36
N VAL A 130 43.48 44.86 19.82
CA VAL A 130 42.14 45.00 20.41
C VAL A 130 41.10 45.33 19.34
N PHE A 131 41.49 46.03 18.27
CA PHE A 131 40.57 46.59 17.30
C PHE A 131 40.86 46.09 15.90
N PHE A 132 39.83 45.59 15.21
CA PHE A 132 39.89 45.20 13.81
C PHE A 132 38.84 45.96 13.02
N LYS A 133 39.29 46.62 11.95
CA LYS A 133 38.43 47.38 11.06
C LYS A 133 38.39 46.67 9.71
N PHE A 134 37.19 46.44 9.21
CA PHE A 134 37.01 46.13 7.79
C PHE A 134 37.12 47.44 7.01
N ASP A 135 38.17 47.60 6.20
CA ASP A 135 38.28 48.75 5.32
C ASP A 135 37.18 48.70 4.26
N ASP A 136 36.61 49.86 3.98
CA ASP A 136 35.78 50.05 2.80
C ASP A 136 36.62 49.61 1.60
N ARG A 137 36.12 48.66 0.81
CA ARG A 137 36.78 48.32 -0.44
C ARG A 137 36.76 49.57 -1.32
N GLU A 138 37.85 50.34 -1.30
CA GLU A 138 38.18 51.25 -2.39
C GLU A 138 38.30 50.38 -3.64
N ARG A 139 37.23 50.34 -4.43
CA ARG A 139 37.34 50.00 -5.84
C ARG A 139 38.15 51.12 -6.48
N HIS A 140 39.46 51.02 -6.43
CA HIS A 140 40.34 51.82 -7.27
C HIS A 140 40.13 51.41 -8.73
N SER A 141 39.32 52.20 -9.40
CA SER A 141 39.53 52.57 -10.78
C SER A 141 40.96 53.10 -10.97
N LYS A 142 41.72 52.44 -11.84
CA LYS A 142 42.77 53.06 -12.66
C LYS A 142 42.26 52.89 -14.09
N GLU A 143 41.99 53.95 -14.84
CA GLU A 143 43.03 54.73 -15.54
C GLU A 143 42.54 56.14 -15.98
N PRO A 144 43.43 57.02 -16.49
CA PRO A 144 43.55 58.41 -16.05
C PRO A 144 42.71 59.43 -16.83
N VAL A 145 42.55 60.59 -16.20
CA VAL A 145 41.94 61.80 -16.76
C VAL A 145 42.89 62.44 -17.78
N VAL A 146 42.57 62.31 -19.07
CA VAL A 146 42.97 63.28 -20.09
C VAL A 146 41.85 64.32 -20.18
N LYS A 147 42.19 65.60 -19.99
CA LYS A 147 41.29 66.73 -20.24
C LYS A 147 40.77 66.66 -21.68
N LYS A 148 39.51 66.25 -21.86
CA LYS A 148 38.72 66.55 -23.04
C LYS A 148 37.53 67.40 -22.62
N GLN A 149 37.29 68.41 -23.46
CA GLN A 149 36.15 69.33 -23.43
C GLN A 149 34.87 68.66 -22.94
N LEU A 150 34.05 69.42 -22.22
CA LEU A 150 32.66 69.10 -21.91
C LEU A 150 31.95 68.55 -23.16
N THR A 151 31.95 67.22 -23.30
CA THR A 151 31.01 66.52 -24.16
C THR A 151 29.70 66.41 -23.39
N PRO A 152 28.55 66.63 -24.03
CA PRO A 152 27.25 66.59 -23.35
C PRO A 152 27.09 65.21 -22.69
N LEU A 153 26.32 65.13 -21.59
CA LEU A 153 25.95 63.88 -20.94
C LEU A 153 25.75 62.80 -22.01
N ARG A 154 26.65 61.81 -22.04
CA ARG A 154 26.42 60.65 -22.88
C ARG A 154 25.21 59.97 -22.25
N ASN A 155 24.08 60.11 -22.92
CA ASN A 155 22.86 59.36 -22.67
C ASN A 155 23.24 57.96 -22.15
N PHE A 156 22.71 57.53 -21.00
CA PHE A 156 22.36 56.10 -20.86
C PHE A 156 21.80 55.73 -22.23
N PRO A 157 22.28 54.68 -22.94
CA PRO A 157 21.72 54.41 -24.26
C PRO A 157 20.23 54.42 -24.03
N PHE A 158 19.55 55.44 -24.58
CA PHE A 158 18.11 55.49 -24.52
C PHE A 158 17.81 54.18 -25.19
N PHE A 159 17.34 53.20 -24.43
CA PHE A 159 16.94 51.93 -25.00
C PHE A 159 16.10 52.37 -26.18
N THR A 160 16.57 52.04 -27.39
CA THR A 160 15.78 52.38 -28.56
C THR A 160 14.40 51.80 -28.30
N LYS A 161 13.32 52.41 -28.79
CA LYS A 161 11.98 51.84 -28.60
C LYS A 161 11.97 50.34 -28.93
N LYS A 162 12.80 49.92 -29.90
CA LYS A 162 13.13 48.52 -30.23
C LYS A 162 13.79 47.72 -29.10
N GLN A 163 14.84 48.21 -28.43
CA GLN A 163 15.50 47.48 -27.33
C GLN A 163 14.62 47.44 -26.06
N LEU A 164 13.86 48.49 -25.76
CA LEU A 164 12.86 48.47 -24.67
C LEU A 164 11.77 47.45 -24.97
N PHE A 165 11.30 47.40 -26.21
CA PHE A 165 10.34 46.41 -26.68
C PHE A 165 10.91 44.98 -26.60
N LEU A 166 12.16 44.76 -27.02
CA LEU A 166 12.82 43.45 -26.90
C LEU A 166 13.03 43.02 -25.45
N LEU A 167 13.42 43.95 -24.56
CA LEU A 167 13.54 43.67 -23.13
C LEU A 167 12.18 43.33 -22.50
N PHE A 168 11.14 44.09 -22.85
CA PHE A 168 9.77 43.79 -22.43
C PHE A 168 9.34 42.41 -22.92
N LEU A 169 9.58 42.08 -24.19
CA LEU A 169 9.25 40.78 -24.78
C LEU A 169 10.02 39.63 -24.10
N LEU A 170 11.30 39.84 -23.79
CA LEU A 170 12.10 38.87 -23.03
C LEU A 170 11.55 38.66 -21.62
N LEU A 171 11.26 39.74 -20.88
CA LEU A 171 10.69 39.66 -19.53
C LEU A 171 9.29 39.04 -19.55
N PHE A 172 8.50 39.33 -20.58
CA PHE A 172 7.19 38.73 -20.81
C PHE A 172 7.32 37.21 -21.02
N VAL A 173 8.22 36.76 -21.90
CA VAL A 173 8.48 35.34 -22.12
C VAL A 173 9.02 34.67 -20.85
N LEU A 174 9.97 35.30 -20.16
CA LEU A 174 10.52 34.77 -18.89
C LEU A 174 9.42 34.60 -17.84
N TYR A 175 8.52 35.58 -17.71
CA TYR A 175 7.38 35.46 -16.80
C TYR A 175 6.49 34.27 -17.17
N HIS A 176 6.22 34.07 -18.46
CA HIS A 176 5.43 32.92 -18.93
C HIS A 176 6.10 31.58 -18.65
N LEU A 177 7.42 31.54 -18.46
CA LEU A 177 8.15 30.34 -18.06
C LEU A 177 8.23 30.13 -16.54
N LEU A 178 7.99 31.18 -15.73
CA LEU A 178 8.03 31.10 -14.25
C LEU A 178 6.91 30.25 -13.65
N ILE A 179 5.88 29.89 -14.44
CA ILE A 179 4.81 28.99 -14.00
C ILE A 179 5.32 27.56 -13.74
N PHE A 180 6.30 27.10 -14.52
CA PHE A 180 6.68 25.69 -14.55
C PHE A 180 7.50 25.25 -13.34
N PRO A 181 8.51 26.00 -12.84
CA PRO A 181 9.28 25.59 -11.67
C PRO A 181 8.43 25.26 -10.43
N PRO A 182 7.50 26.13 -9.96
CA PRO A 182 6.68 25.80 -8.80
C PRO A 182 5.73 24.62 -9.05
N LEU A 183 5.12 24.51 -10.24
CA LEU A 183 4.23 23.38 -10.57
C LEU A 183 4.98 22.05 -10.63
N PHE A 184 6.16 22.00 -11.24
CA PHE A 184 6.95 20.76 -11.27
C PHE A 184 7.52 20.39 -9.89
N LEU A 185 7.93 21.38 -9.09
CA LEU A 185 8.32 21.13 -7.70
C LEU A 185 7.12 20.62 -6.88
N SER A 186 5.92 21.18 -7.09
CA SER A 186 4.68 20.67 -6.49
C SER A 186 4.48 19.19 -6.83
N SER A 187 4.52 18.80 -8.11
CA SER A 187 4.41 17.40 -8.54
C SER A 187 5.47 16.50 -7.91
N PHE A 188 6.71 16.97 -7.79
CA PHE A 188 7.79 16.24 -7.12
C PHE A 188 7.50 16.02 -5.61
N PHE A 189 7.01 17.05 -4.91
CA PHE A 189 6.68 16.94 -3.49
C PHE A 189 5.39 16.12 -3.25
N ILE A 190 4.43 16.13 -4.17
CA ILE A 190 3.27 15.22 -4.18
C ILE A 190 3.75 13.78 -4.25
N TYR A 191 4.62 13.47 -5.21
CA TYR A 191 5.21 12.14 -5.35
C TYR A 191 5.96 11.72 -4.08
N ARG A 192 6.80 12.61 -3.53
CA ARG A 192 7.55 12.35 -2.30
C ARG A 192 6.60 12.10 -1.11
N SER A 193 5.51 12.86 -1.01
CA SER A 193 4.47 12.69 0.01
C SER A 193 3.86 11.30 -0.08
N ALA A 194 3.44 10.88 -1.28
CA ALA A 194 2.89 9.55 -1.51
C ALA A 194 3.87 8.42 -1.13
N GLN A 195 5.17 8.54 -1.45
CA GLN A 195 6.18 7.56 -1.04
C GLN A 195 6.35 7.52 0.47
N THR A 196 6.47 8.67 1.13
CA THR A 196 6.60 8.71 2.60
C THR A 196 5.36 8.20 3.32
N PHE A 197 4.16 8.35 2.76
CA PHE A 197 2.94 7.74 3.27
C PHE A 197 3.00 6.21 3.17
N LYS A 198 3.44 5.69 2.01
CA LYS A 198 3.64 4.26 1.78
C LYS A 198 4.66 3.66 2.75
N ASP A 199 5.69 4.42 3.10
CA ASP A 199 6.70 4.04 4.09
C ASP A 199 6.23 4.15 5.56
N GLY A 200 4.97 4.53 5.80
CA GLY A 200 4.39 4.69 7.13
C GLY A 200 4.84 5.95 7.89
N GLN A 201 5.58 6.86 7.25
CA GLN A 201 6.07 8.10 7.88
C GLN A 201 5.04 9.23 7.76
N LEU A 202 3.88 9.06 8.40
CA LEU A 202 2.69 9.92 8.24
C LEU A 202 2.96 11.42 8.47
N ASP A 203 3.66 11.78 9.55
CA ASP A 203 3.97 13.18 9.87
C ASP A 203 4.82 13.85 8.78
N LYS A 204 5.85 13.14 8.33
CA LYS A 204 6.74 13.61 7.27
C LYS A 204 6.00 13.73 5.95
N ALA A 205 5.10 12.80 5.68
CA ALA A 205 4.29 12.77 4.47
C ALA A 205 3.31 13.96 4.44
N LYS A 206 2.66 14.27 5.57
CA LYS A 206 1.81 15.47 5.75
C LYS A 206 2.60 16.78 5.61
N GLN A 207 3.79 16.87 6.20
CA GLN A 207 4.68 18.03 6.03
C GLN A 207 5.10 18.23 4.57
N THR A 208 5.42 17.13 3.88
CA THR A 208 5.81 17.13 2.47
C THR A 208 4.63 17.55 1.58
N LEU A 209 3.41 17.09 1.88
CA LEU A 209 2.20 17.51 1.18
C LEU A 209 1.97 19.02 1.30
N LYS A 210 2.18 19.59 2.49
CA LYS A 210 2.02 21.03 2.71
C LYS A 210 3.03 21.88 1.91
N ILE A 211 4.23 21.34 1.67
CA ILE A 211 5.20 21.99 0.77
C ILE A 211 4.68 21.96 -0.68
N ALA A 212 4.17 20.82 -1.13
CA ALA A 212 3.54 20.70 -2.45
C ALA A 212 2.39 21.71 -2.62
N GLU A 213 1.48 21.78 -1.64
CA GLU A 213 0.34 22.72 -1.68
C GLU A 213 0.77 24.19 -1.79
N ASN A 214 1.78 24.61 -1.03
CA ASN A 214 2.29 25.99 -1.12
C ASN A 214 2.93 26.28 -2.49
N LEU A 215 3.64 25.32 -3.06
CA LEU A 215 4.23 25.43 -4.40
C LEU A 215 3.15 25.46 -5.47
N GLU A 216 2.10 24.64 -5.35
CA GLU A 216 0.95 24.62 -6.25
C GLU A 216 0.24 25.97 -6.26
N ASN A 217 -0.07 26.51 -5.08
CA ASN A 217 -0.68 27.82 -4.93
C ASN A 217 0.18 28.94 -5.55
N THR A 218 1.51 28.83 -5.43
CA THR A 218 2.45 29.75 -6.09
C THR A 218 2.40 29.61 -7.61
N GLY A 219 2.40 28.38 -8.12
CA GLY A 219 2.29 28.08 -9.54
C GLY A 219 0.99 28.61 -10.15
N LYS A 220 -0.14 28.39 -9.48
CA LYS A 220 -1.45 28.95 -9.85
C LYS A 220 -1.46 30.47 -9.86
N ALA A 221 -0.81 31.12 -8.91
CA ALA A 221 -0.74 32.58 -8.87
C ALA A 221 -0.03 33.12 -10.12
N PHE A 222 1.11 32.55 -10.50
CA PHE A 222 1.80 32.93 -11.75
C PHE A 222 0.99 32.55 -12.99
N TYR A 223 0.37 31.38 -12.98
CA TYR A 223 -0.42 30.91 -14.10
C TYR A 223 -1.66 31.76 -14.34
N SER A 224 -2.31 32.29 -13.30
CA SER A 224 -3.49 33.15 -13.43
C SER A 224 -3.23 34.39 -14.31
N PHE A 225 -2.01 34.95 -14.24
CA PHE A 225 -1.59 36.07 -15.07
C PHE A 225 -1.27 35.63 -16.51
N SER A 226 -0.61 34.49 -16.69
CA SER A 226 -0.21 33.98 -18.01
C SER A 226 -1.35 33.29 -18.78
N ARG A 227 -2.37 32.76 -18.09
CA ARG A 227 -3.43 31.93 -18.67
C ARG A 227 -4.16 32.58 -19.85
N PRO A 228 -4.54 33.88 -19.83
CA PRO A 228 -5.16 34.52 -20.99
C PRO A 228 -4.28 34.47 -22.25
N SER A 229 -2.97 34.67 -22.10
CA SER A 229 -2.03 34.56 -23.23
C SER A 229 -1.86 33.12 -23.69
N TYR A 230 -1.79 32.16 -22.76
CA TYR A 230 -1.74 30.74 -23.09
C TYR A 230 -3.01 30.29 -23.84
N LEU A 231 -4.19 30.78 -23.46
CA LEU A 231 -5.44 30.52 -24.18
C LEU A 231 -5.44 31.12 -25.58
N LEU A 232 -4.99 32.38 -25.71
CA LEU A 232 -4.89 33.06 -27.00
C LEU A 232 -4.04 32.27 -28.01
N PHE A 233 -2.98 31.61 -27.55
CA PHE A 233 -2.08 30.81 -28.38
C PHE A 233 -2.36 29.30 -28.35
N SER A 234 -3.47 28.86 -27.74
CA SER A 234 -3.81 27.42 -27.60
C SER A 234 -2.74 26.58 -26.88
N LEU A 235 -1.96 27.19 -25.98
CA LEU A 235 -0.91 26.56 -25.18
C LEU A 235 -1.38 26.17 -23.77
N ALA A 236 -2.60 26.56 -23.38
CA ALA A 236 -3.12 26.38 -22.02
C ALA A 236 -3.30 24.92 -21.59
N LEU A 237 -3.54 23.99 -22.54
CA LEU A 237 -3.94 22.61 -22.24
C LEU A 237 -2.97 21.88 -21.30
N PHE A 238 -1.67 21.99 -21.54
CA PHE A 238 -0.66 21.32 -20.71
C PHE A 238 -0.64 21.91 -19.29
N SER A 239 -0.66 23.24 -19.17
CA SER A 239 -0.62 23.93 -17.88
C SER A 239 -1.92 23.73 -17.09
N ASP A 240 -3.09 23.80 -17.74
CA ASP A 240 -4.39 23.49 -17.14
C ASP A 240 -4.40 22.05 -16.61
N THR A 241 -3.94 21.07 -17.42
CA THR A 241 -3.87 19.66 -17.01
C THR A 241 -2.92 19.44 -15.83
N LEU A 242 -1.75 20.10 -15.82
CA LEU A 242 -0.77 19.97 -14.75
C LEU A 242 -1.30 20.52 -13.42
N VAL A 243 -1.97 21.68 -13.45
CA VAL A 243 -2.64 22.27 -12.28
C VAL A 243 -3.74 21.36 -11.76
N ASP A 244 -4.62 20.88 -12.66
CA ASP A 244 -5.72 19.98 -12.29
C ASP A 244 -5.22 18.68 -11.64
N VAL A 245 -4.17 18.07 -12.21
CA VAL A 245 -3.56 16.84 -11.68
C VAL A 245 -2.93 17.10 -10.32
N ASN A 246 -2.17 18.18 -10.15
CA ASN A 246 -1.54 18.49 -8.87
C ASN A 246 -2.60 18.75 -7.79
N ASP A 247 -3.63 19.53 -8.09
CA ASP A 247 -4.74 19.81 -7.18
C ASP A 247 -5.44 18.55 -6.73
N LYS A 248 -5.85 17.72 -7.70
CA LYS A 248 -6.53 16.47 -7.38
C LYS A 248 -5.64 15.49 -6.65
N ALA A 249 -4.35 15.45 -6.94
CA ALA A 249 -3.42 14.63 -6.19
C ALA A 249 -3.22 15.13 -4.75
N ILE A 250 -3.15 16.45 -4.53
CA ILE A 250 -3.05 17.04 -3.19
C ILE A 250 -4.31 16.74 -2.38
N GLU A 251 -5.49 17.00 -2.94
CA GLU A 251 -6.78 16.72 -2.31
C GLU A 251 -6.93 15.23 -1.96
N THR A 252 -6.52 14.35 -2.88
CA THR A 252 -6.56 12.90 -2.68
C THR A 252 -5.65 12.46 -1.55
N LEU A 253 -4.42 12.96 -1.51
CA LEU A 253 -3.48 12.62 -0.45
C LEU A 253 -3.99 13.13 0.91
N ASP A 254 -4.48 14.37 0.99
CA ASP A 254 -5.05 14.94 2.22
C ASP A 254 -6.20 14.07 2.77
N LYS A 255 -7.18 13.74 1.91
CA LYS A 255 -8.29 12.84 2.26
C LYS A 255 -7.80 11.45 2.63
N THR A 256 -6.74 10.95 1.99
CA THR A 256 -6.13 9.65 2.33
C THR A 256 -5.54 9.66 3.73
N TYR A 257 -4.86 10.73 4.15
CA TYR A 257 -4.35 10.87 5.53
C TYR A 257 -5.48 10.88 6.55
N ILE A 258 -6.51 11.68 6.30
CA ILE A 258 -7.67 11.79 7.20
C ILE A 258 -8.37 10.43 7.30
N SER A 259 -8.59 9.75 6.17
CA SER A 259 -9.18 8.40 6.15
C SER A 259 -8.32 7.38 6.88
N TYR A 260 -6.99 7.43 6.74
CA TYR A 260 -6.08 6.54 7.46
C TYR A 260 -6.20 6.71 8.98
N GLU A 261 -6.13 7.95 9.47
CA GLU A 261 -6.28 8.24 10.90
C GLU A 261 -7.68 7.85 11.39
N ASN A 262 -8.71 8.14 10.61
CA ASN A 262 -10.08 7.81 10.95
C ASN A 262 -10.30 6.29 11.01
N SER A 263 -9.73 5.52 10.06
CA SER A 263 -9.79 4.07 10.06
C SER A 263 -9.13 3.45 11.28
N ARG A 264 -8.00 4.00 11.78
CA ARG A 264 -7.41 3.54 13.05
C ARG A 264 -8.38 3.72 14.23
N ASN A 265 -8.99 4.90 14.32
CA ASN A 265 -9.93 5.19 15.41
C ASN A 265 -11.20 4.33 15.31
N ILE A 266 -11.73 4.13 14.10
CA ILE A 266 -12.88 3.24 13.86
C ILE A 266 -12.53 1.83 14.30
N MET A 267 -11.36 1.33 13.91
CA MET A 267 -10.90 -0.01 14.27
C MET A 267 -10.85 -0.16 15.79
N SER A 268 -10.13 0.72 16.49
CA SER A 268 -10.05 0.73 17.96
C SER A 268 -11.43 0.74 18.62
N LEU A 269 -12.31 1.64 18.18
CA LEU A 269 -13.68 1.74 18.67
C LEU A 269 -14.45 0.43 18.43
N VAL A 270 -14.44 -0.17 17.24
CA VAL A 270 -15.21 -1.41 16.97
C VAL A 270 -14.88 -2.54 17.97
N PHE A 271 -13.63 -2.65 18.42
CA PHE A 271 -13.19 -3.65 19.41
C PHE A 271 -13.39 -3.22 20.88
N GLU A 272 -13.71 -1.95 21.15
CA GLU A 272 -13.96 -1.44 22.50
C GLU A 272 -15.30 -1.93 23.05
N LYS A 273 -15.31 -2.62 24.19
CA LYS A 273 -16.53 -3.16 24.80
C LYS A 273 -17.19 -2.15 25.73
N GLY A 274 -18.51 -2.24 25.86
CA GLY A 274 -19.26 -1.41 26.82
C GLY A 274 -19.38 0.06 26.45
N LYS A 275 -19.32 0.38 25.14
CA LYS A 275 -19.46 1.75 24.63
C LYS A 275 -20.71 2.46 25.16
N THR A 276 -20.52 3.71 25.52
CA THR A 276 -21.60 4.69 25.76
C THR A 276 -22.32 5.06 24.46
N GLU A 277 -23.52 5.62 24.55
CA GLU A 277 -24.24 6.13 23.39
C GLU A 277 -23.48 7.25 22.66
N GLU A 278 -22.67 8.04 23.37
CA GLU A 278 -21.81 9.07 22.79
C GLU A 278 -20.71 8.44 21.92
N GLU A 279 -20.04 7.40 22.42
CA GLU A 279 -18.99 6.68 21.67
C GLU A 279 -19.56 5.95 20.45
N LYS A 280 -20.78 5.41 20.54
CA LYS A 280 -21.50 4.86 19.38
C LYS A 280 -21.80 5.95 18.35
N GLY A 281 -22.35 7.09 18.78
CA GLY A 281 -22.58 8.24 17.91
C GLY A 281 -21.30 8.75 17.23
N LEU A 282 -20.18 8.74 17.96
CA LEU A 282 -18.86 9.07 17.41
C LEU A 282 -18.42 8.05 16.35
N LEU A 283 -18.55 6.76 16.62
CA LEU A 283 -18.23 5.69 15.66
C LEU A 283 -19.04 5.83 14.37
N GLU A 284 -20.35 6.10 14.48
CA GLU A 284 -21.22 6.34 13.33
C GLU A 284 -20.78 7.56 12.52
N ALA A 285 -20.51 8.69 13.17
CA ALA A 285 -20.02 9.89 12.51
C ALA A 285 -18.70 9.65 11.78
N ARG A 286 -17.81 8.87 12.39
CA ARG A 286 -16.54 8.45 11.79
C ARG A 286 -16.74 7.55 10.57
N LEU A 287 -17.62 6.56 10.65
CA LEU A 287 -17.96 5.69 9.51
C LEU A 287 -18.55 6.49 8.35
N ALA A 288 -19.47 7.41 8.63
CA ALA A 288 -20.04 8.31 7.63
C ALA A 288 -18.96 9.17 6.95
N LYS A 289 -18.02 9.74 7.73
CA LYS A 289 -16.92 10.53 7.18
C LYS A 289 -15.94 9.69 6.36
N LEU A 290 -15.67 8.45 6.78
CA LEU A 290 -14.83 7.53 6.03
C LEU A 290 -15.46 7.21 4.68
N LYS A 291 -16.77 6.91 4.64
CA LYS A 291 -17.52 6.68 3.41
C LYS A 291 -17.44 7.86 2.44
N GLU A 292 -17.68 9.09 2.93
CA GLU A 292 -17.56 10.32 2.14
C GLU A 292 -16.14 10.46 1.54
N ASN A 293 -15.12 10.39 2.39
CA ASN A 293 -13.74 10.55 1.95
C ASN A 293 -13.31 9.46 0.94
N ILE A 294 -13.73 8.21 1.12
CA ILE A 294 -13.37 7.11 0.22
C ILE A 294 -14.04 7.28 -1.16
N SER A 295 -15.30 7.72 -1.20
CA SER A 295 -15.97 8.07 -2.45
C SER A 295 -15.24 9.22 -3.17
N ASP A 296 -14.79 10.23 -2.44
CA ASP A 296 -14.04 11.34 -3.01
C ASP A 296 -12.65 10.90 -3.52
N ILE A 297 -11.93 10.10 -2.74
CA ILE A 297 -10.65 9.51 -3.15
C ILE A 297 -10.86 8.69 -4.44
N LYS A 298 -11.90 7.86 -4.51
CA LYS A 298 -12.24 7.08 -5.72
C LYS A 298 -12.38 7.99 -6.94
N ASN A 299 -13.22 9.02 -6.84
CA ASN A 299 -13.50 9.92 -7.96
C ASN A 299 -12.24 10.70 -8.39
N ASN A 300 -11.44 11.16 -7.42
CA ASN A 300 -10.20 11.86 -7.72
C ASN A 300 -9.15 10.92 -8.34
N LEU A 301 -9.02 9.68 -7.88
CA LEU A 301 -8.10 8.70 -8.46
C LEU A 301 -8.49 8.32 -9.90
N ILE A 302 -9.79 8.16 -10.19
CA ILE A 302 -10.28 7.93 -11.57
C ILE A 302 -9.96 9.14 -12.45
N PHE A 303 -10.20 10.36 -11.96
CA PHE A 303 -9.83 11.58 -12.68
C PHE A 303 -8.33 11.66 -12.98
N LEU A 304 -7.50 11.35 -11.98
CA LEU A 304 -6.04 11.33 -12.13
C LEU A 304 -5.61 10.29 -13.17
N ASP A 305 -6.18 9.09 -13.15
CA ASP A 305 -5.83 8.02 -14.10
C ASP A 305 -6.12 8.43 -15.56
N GLN A 306 -7.26 9.11 -15.77
CA GLN A 306 -7.66 9.67 -17.05
C GLN A 306 -6.74 10.82 -17.48
N LYS A 307 -6.55 11.85 -16.64
CA LYS A 307 -5.76 13.05 -17.00
C LYS A 307 -4.28 12.77 -17.16
N LEU A 308 -3.73 11.83 -16.41
CA LEU A 308 -2.34 11.39 -16.59
C LEU A 308 -2.12 10.71 -17.96
N ALA A 309 -3.18 10.25 -18.64
CA ALA A 309 -3.12 9.77 -20.02
C ALA A 309 -2.82 10.85 -21.03
N ASP A 310 -3.31 12.05 -20.76
CA ASP A 310 -3.23 13.18 -21.67
C ASP A 310 -1.85 13.87 -21.59
N LEU A 311 -1.03 13.53 -20.58
CA LEU A 311 0.29 14.12 -20.41
C LEU A 311 1.30 13.59 -21.44
N PRO A 312 2.08 14.47 -22.09
CA PRO A 312 3.03 14.07 -23.12
C PRO A 312 4.23 13.31 -22.54
N PHE A 313 4.96 12.62 -23.43
CA PHE A 313 6.24 11.94 -23.14
C PHE A 313 6.18 10.77 -22.15
N GLY A 314 4.98 10.26 -21.79
CA GLY A 314 4.85 9.09 -20.94
C GLY A 314 5.37 9.29 -19.51
N LEU A 315 5.50 10.55 -19.06
CA LEU A 315 6.00 10.92 -17.73
C LEU A 315 5.23 10.25 -16.58
N ALA A 316 3.97 9.85 -16.82
CA ALA A 316 3.11 9.20 -15.85
C ALA A 316 3.11 7.66 -15.90
N ASN A 317 3.70 7.03 -16.92
CA ASN A 317 3.62 5.58 -17.11
C ASN A 317 4.25 4.78 -15.96
N THR A 318 5.27 5.35 -15.32
CA THR A 318 5.93 4.76 -14.15
C THR A 318 4.98 4.63 -12.95
N TYR A 319 4.00 5.51 -12.81
CA TYR A 319 3.12 5.60 -11.62
C TYR A 319 1.73 5.01 -11.84
N ARG A 320 1.31 4.89 -13.11
CA ARG A 320 0.00 4.34 -13.48
C ARG A 320 -0.29 2.99 -12.86
N LYS A 321 0.69 2.08 -12.83
CA LYS A 321 0.49 0.75 -12.23
C LYS A 321 0.10 0.83 -10.76
N ASP A 322 0.74 1.71 -9.98
CA ASP A 322 0.43 1.90 -8.56
C ASP A 322 -0.89 2.65 -8.37
N LEU A 323 -1.21 3.58 -9.26
CA LEU A 323 -2.48 4.28 -9.29
C LEU A 323 -3.65 3.31 -9.58
N SER A 324 -3.56 2.50 -10.64
CA SER A 324 -4.61 1.53 -10.99
C SER A 324 -4.85 0.52 -9.86
N LYS A 325 -3.79 0.06 -9.19
CA LYS A 325 -3.92 -0.77 -7.98
C LYS A 325 -4.66 -0.06 -6.84
N SER A 326 -4.39 1.23 -6.64
CA SER A 326 -5.05 2.04 -5.61
C SER A 326 -6.52 2.27 -5.95
N VAL A 327 -6.83 2.56 -7.23
CA VAL A 327 -8.21 2.65 -7.74
C VAL A 327 -8.95 1.34 -7.47
N GLU A 328 -8.37 0.18 -7.82
CA GLU A 328 -9.00 -1.11 -7.59
C GLU A 328 -9.33 -1.35 -6.10
N LEU A 329 -8.38 -1.08 -5.21
CA LEU A 329 -8.58 -1.20 -3.76
C LEU A 329 -9.70 -0.27 -3.26
N ILE A 330 -9.67 1.00 -3.68
CA ILE A 330 -10.62 2.00 -3.22
C ILE A 330 -12.03 1.75 -3.78
N VAL A 331 -12.17 1.32 -5.03
CA VAL A 331 -13.47 0.94 -5.61
C VAL A 331 -14.11 -0.20 -4.82
N LYS A 332 -13.31 -1.21 -4.42
CA LYS A 332 -13.80 -2.32 -3.58
C LYS A 332 -14.25 -1.82 -2.20
N ALA A 333 -13.48 -0.94 -1.56
CA ALA A 333 -13.84 -0.35 -0.28
C ALA A 333 -15.13 0.50 -0.38
N ASP A 334 -15.24 1.33 -1.41
CA ASP A 334 -16.41 2.18 -1.68
C ASP A 334 -17.71 1.37 -1.88
N ASN A 335 -17.62 0.18 -2.47
CA ASN A 335 -18.77 -0.71 -2.61
C ASN A 335 -19.23 -1.35 -1.29
N ILE A 336 -18.34 -1.50 -0.31
CA ILE A 336 -18.62 -2.19 0.97
C ILE A 336 -19.00 -1.21 2.08
N LEU A 337 -18.35 -0.04 2.14
CA LEU A 337 -18.58 0.98 3.18
C LEU A 337 -20.06 1.38 3.37
N PRO A 338 -20.93 1.44 2.34
CA PRO A 338 -22.34 1.71 2.53
C PRO A 338 -23.07 0.71 3.44
N PHE A 339 -22.51 -0.49 3.63
CA PHE A 339 -23.11 -1.58 4.41
C PHE A 339 -22.46 -1.79 5.78
N THR A 340 -21.50 -0.94 6.20
CA THR A 340 -20.80 -1.12 7.48
C THR A 340 -21.74 -1.13 8.67
N ASP A 341 -22.78 -0.30 8.69
CA ASP A 341 -23.74 -0.27 9.79
C ASP A 341 -24.47 -1.60 9.95
N LYS A 342 -24.84 -2.24 8.83
CA LYS A 342 -25.47 -3.56 8.83
C LYS A 342 -24.46 -4.64 9.20
N LEU A 343 -23.25 -4.62 8.62
CA LEU A 343 -22.20 -5.60 8.89
C LEU A 343 -21.75 -5.58 10.36
N LEU A 344 -21.72 -4.40 10.97
CA LEU A 344 -21.39 -4.17 12.38
C LEU A 344 -22.61 -4.26 13.32
N ALA A 345 -23.74 -4.78 12.83
CA ALA A 345 -24.95 -5.07 13.62
C ALA A 345 -25.56 -3.86 14.36
N LYS A 346 -25.60 -2.68 13.73
CA LYS A 346 -26.25 -1.48 14.32
C LYS A 346 -27.67 -1.78 14.82
N GLY A 347 -27.93 -1.47 16.10
CA GLY A 347 -29.23 -1.64 16.74
C GLY A 347 -29.68 -3.09 16.98
N LYS A 348 -28.82 -4.10 16.74
CA LYS A 348 -29.16 -5.51 16.91
C LYS A 348 -27.93 -6.36 17.27
N GLU A 349 -28.16 -7.66 17.47
CA GLU A 349 -27.10 -8.66 17.60
C GLU A 349 -27.06 -9.50 16.31
N MET A 350 -25.87 -9.81 15.82
CA MET A 350 -25.63 -10.71 14.69
C MET A 350 -24.49 -11.66 15.00
N LYS A 351 -24.65 -12.92 14.62
CA LYS A 351 -23.64 -13.96 14.77
C LYS A 351 -23.13 -14.39 13.40
N TYR A 352 -21.82 -14.46 13.25
CA TYR A 352 -21.18 -14.97 12.04
C TYR A 352 -20.44 -16.27 12.35
N LEU A 353 -20.64 -17.27 11.49
CA LEU A 353 -19.92 -18.53 11.57
C LEU A 353 -18.52 -18.36 10.94
N LEU A 354 -17.46 -18.61 11.69
CA LEU A 354 -16.09 -18.67 11.18
C LEU A 354 -15.70 -20.12 10.96
N LEU A 355 -15.25 -20.49 9.76
CA LEU A 355 -14.75 -21.83 9.45
C LEU A 355 -13.24 -21.76 9.23
N PHE A 356 -12.44 -22.39 10.10
CA PHE A 356 -10.99 -22.40 10.00
C PHE A 356 -10.52 -23.63 9.20
N ALA A 357 -10.22 -23.41 7.93
CA ALA A 357 -9.87 -24.47 6.98
C ALA A 357 -8.34 -24.64 6.86
N ASN A 358 -7.84 -25.86 7.07
CA ASN A 358 -6.47 -26.22 6.75
C ASN A 358 -6.37 -26.55 5.27
N ASN A 359 -5.94 -25.57 4.47
CA ASN A 359 -5.78 -25.73 3.02
C ASN A 359 -4.52 -26.53 2.63
N MET A 360 -3.71 -26.98 3.59
CA MET A 360 -2.64 -27.98 3.35
C MET A 360 -3.21 -29.41 3.27
N GLU A 361 -4.45 -29.60 3.74
CA GLU A 361 -5.27 -30.78 3.54
C GLU A 361 -6.52 -30.35 2.75
N LEU A 362 -6.33 -30.09 1.46
CA LEU A 362 -7.29 -29.37 0.63
C LEU A 362 -8.60 -30.17 0.44
N ARG A 363 -9.72 -29.46 0.43
CA ARG A 363 -11.06 -29.94 0.07
C ARG A 363 -11.65 -28.99 -0.98
N PRO A 364 -12.67 -29.39 -1.76
CA PRO A 364 -13.31 -28.51 -2.74
C PRO A 364 -13.65 -27.12 -2.20
N GLY A 365 -14.15 -27.06 -0.96
CA GLY A 365 -14.58 -25.84 -0.29
C GLY A 365 -13.49 -25.05 0.43
N GLY A 366 -12.21 -25.45 0.37
CA GLY A 366 -11.10 -24.66 0.91
C GLY A 366 -10.12 -25.40 1.82
N GLY A 367 -10.48 -26.58 2.33
CA GLY A 367 -9.62 -27.37 3.22
C GLY A 367 -10.39 -28.12 4.29
N PHE A 368 -9.68 -28.97 5.03
CA PHE A 368 -10.20 -29.65 6.21
C PHE A 368 -10.55 -28.64 7.31
N ILE A 369 -11.77 -28.67 7.84
CA ILE A 369 -12.19 -27.76 8.92
C ILE A 369 -11.73 -28.35 10.25
N GLY A 370 -10.62 -27.85 10.80
CA GLY A 370 -10.10 -28.30 12.09
C GLY A 370 -10.72 -27.57 13.29
N SER A 371 -11.26 -26.38 13.06
CA SER A 371 -11.93 -25.58 14.09
C SER A 371 -12.99 -24.70 13.44
N PHE A 372 -13.97 -24.29 14.22
CA PHE A 372 -14.92 -23.25 13.83
C PHE A 372 -15.03 -22.20 14.93
N GLY A 373 -15.63 -21.07 14.63
CA GLY A 373 -15.88 -20.04 15.64
C GLY A 373 -17.19 -19.32 15.44
N VAL A 374 -17.64 -18.66 16.51
CA VAL A 374 -18.81 -17.79 16.52
C VAL A 374 -18.32 -16.38 16.82
N LEU A 375 -18.42 -15.51 15.84
CA LEU A 375 -18.15 -14.08 15.99
C LEU A 375 -19.48 -13.37 16.28
N THR A 376 -19.57 -12.70 17.43
CA THR A 376 -20.76 -11.95 17.82
C THR A 376 -20.52 -10.46 17.67
N MET A 377 -21.30 -9.83 16.78
CA MET A 377 -21.41 -8.38 16.67
C MET A 377 -22.68 -7.91 17.36
N LYS A 378 -22.58 -6.86 18.17
CA LYS A 378 -23.73 -6.24 18.79
C LYS A 378 -23.58 -4.73 18.76
N ASP A 379 -24.53 -4.06 18.11
CA ASP A 379 -24.67 -2.61 18.12
C ASP A 379 -23.33 -1.86 17.92
N LEU A 380 -22.69 -2.10 16.78
CA LEU A 380 -21.40 -1.54 16.37
C LEU A 380 -20.17 -2.01 17.17
N THR A 381 -20.31 -3.10 17.92
CA THR A 381 -19.25 -3.65 18.80
C THR A 381 -18.99 -5.12 18.50
N LEU A 382 -17.71 -5.49 18.42
CA LEU A 382 -17.31 -6.89 18.43
C LEU A 382 -17.28 -7.39 19.87
N GLU A 383 -18.26 -8.20 20.25
CA GLU A 383 -18.45 -8.67 21.63
C GLU A 383 -17.50 -9.81 21.97
N ASN A 384 -17.40 -10.81 21.08
CA ASN A 384 -16.49 -11.94 21.26
C ASN A 384 -16.23 -12.68 19.94
N ILE A 385 -15.16 -13.47 19.95
CA ILE A 385 -14.92 -14.55 19.01
C ILE A 385 -14.69 -15.81 19.86
N GLN A 386 -15.64 -16.74 19.80
CA GLN A 386 -15.52 -18.03 20.49
C GLN A 386 -15.06 -19.07 19.49
N VAL A 387 -13.92 -19.72 19.74
CA VAL A 387 -13.35 -20.76 18.86
C VAL A 387 -13.52 -22.13 19.50
N TYR A 388 -14.01 -23.08 18.71
CA TYR A 388 -14.31 -24.46 19.09
C TYR A 388 -13.48 -25.44 18.25
N ASP A 389 -13.08 -26.54 18.87
CA ASP A 389 -12.54 -27.68 18.14
C ASP A 389 -13.69 -28.39 17.39
N VAL A 390 -13.45 -28.80 16.15
CA VAL A 390 -14.47 -29.47 15.34
C VAL A 390 -14.86 -30.83 15.91
N TYR A 391 -13.93 -31.53 16.57
CA TYR A 391 -14.17 -32.86 17.12
C TYR A 391 -15.10 -32.83 18.34
N ASP A 392 -15.13 -31.72 19.07
CA ASP A 392 -16.08 -31.52 20.17
C ASP A 392 -17.52 -31.46 19.64
N ALA A 393 -17.74 -30.87 18.45
CA ALA A 393 -19.03 -30.81 17.79
C ALA A 393 -19.39 -32.15 17.12
N ASP A 394 -18.47 -32.72 16.32
CA ASP A 394 -18.67 -34.01 15.63
C ASP A 394 -19.06 -35.13 16.61
N GLY A 395 -18.49 -35.12 17.82
CA GLY A 395 -18.79 -36.10 18.88
C GLY A 395 -20.22 -36.02 19.44
N GLN A 396 -20.95 -34.93 19.18
CA GLN A 396 -22.36 -34.76 19.59
C GLN A 396 -23.36 -35.17 18.49
N LEU A 397 -22.90 -35.52 17.29
CA LEU A 397 -23.77 -35.91 16.19
C LEU A 397 -24.43 -37.27 16.49
N LEU A 398 -25.75 -37.27 16.73
CA LEU A 398 -26.49 -38.48 17.09
C LEU A 398 -26.93 -39.32 15.88
N ASN A 399 -27.23 -38.66 14.76
CA ASN A 399 -27.82 -39.28 13.58
C ASN A 399 -26.78 -39.50 12.47
N HIS A 400 -26.87 -40.63 11.78
CA HIS A 400 -26.03 -40.88 10.60
C HIS A 400 -26.40 -39.93 9.47
N VAL A 401 -25.39 -39.28 8.90
CA VAL A 401 -25.47 -38.51 7.68
C VAL A 401 -24.59 -39.18 6.63
N THR A 402 -25.14 -39.48 5.46
CA THR A 402 -24.41 -40.14 4.37
C THR A 402 -23.39 -39.17 3.78
N PRO A 403 -22.09 -39.51 3.72
CA PRO A 403 -21.08 -38.65 3.10
C PRO A 403 -21.14 -38.71 1.58
N PRO A 404 -20.61 -37.66 0.91
CA PRO A 404 -20.31 -37.71 -0.52
C PRO A 404 -19.54 -38.98 -0.90
N GLU A 405 -19.84 -39.54 -2.07
CA GLU A 405 -19.26 -40.81 -2.54
C GLU A 405 -17.73 -40.84 -2.44
N PRO A 406 -16.98 -39.80 -2.88
CA PRO A 406 -15.53 -39.82 -2.80
C PRO A 406 -15.00 -39.87 -1.36
N ILE A 407 -15.64 -39.18 -0.42
CA ILE A 407 -15.30 -39.27 1.01
C ILE A 407 -15.52 -40.71 1.48
N ARG A 408 -16.70 -41.29 1.20
CA ARG A 408 -17.02 -42.65 1.62
C ARG A 408 -16.05 -43.68 1.07
N LYS A 409 -15.70 -43.57 -0.21
CA LYS A 409 -14.85 -44.52 -0.95
C LYS A 409 -13.37 -44.39 -0.63
N TYR A 410 -12.84 -43.16 -0.60
CA TYR A 410 -11.39 -42.95 -0.51
C TYR A 410 -10.89 -42.65 0.90
N LEU A 411 -11.71 -42.03 1.76
CA LEU A 411 -11.42 -41.86 3.20
C LEU A 411 -11.90 -43.03 4.06
N ASN A 412 -12.67 -43.98 3.49
CA ASN A 412 -13.33 -45.06 4.22
C ASN A 412 -14.17 -44.53 5.40
N GLN A 413 -14.76 -43.35 5.25
CA GLN A 413 -15.55 -42.72 6.30
C GLN A 413 -17.03 -43.00 6.03
N PRO A 414 -17.70 -43.88 6.80
CA PRO A 414 -19.10 -44.20 6.57
C PRO A 414 -20.04 -43.08 6.99
N HIS A 415 -19.65 -42.24 7.95
CA HIS A 415 -20.44 -41.11 8.47
C HIS A 415 -19.88 -39.79 7.95
N TRP A 416 -20.75 -38.81 7.68
CA TRP A 416 -20.34 -37.45 7.36
C TRP A 416 -20.35 -36.57 8.60
N PHE A 417 -19.40 -35.63 8.67
CA PHE A 417 -19.10 -34.81 9.84
C PHE A 417 -18.77 -33.39 9.41
N LEU A 418 -18.85 -32.43 10.34
CA LEU A 418 -18.57 -31.02 10.07
C LEU A 418 -17.15 -30.81 9.52
N ARG A 419 -16.17 -31.56 10.02
CA ARG A 419 -14.75 -31.45 9.60
C ARG A 419 -14.48 -31.66 8.10
N ASP A 420 -15.32 -32.46 7.44
CA ASP A 420 -15.26 -32.76 6.00
C ASP A 420 -16.49 -32.22 5.25
N SER A 421 -17.24 -31.30 5.86
CA SER A 421 -18.47 -30.72 5.26
C SER A 421 -18.19 -29.75 4.12
N ALA A 422 -16.97 -29.16 4.05
CA ALA A 422 -16.53 -28.26 2.99
C ALA A 422 -16.18 -29.01 1.68
N PHE A 423 -17.09 -29.87 1.21
CA PHE A 423 -16.88 -30.75 0.06
C PHE A 423 -17.56 -30.28 -1.24
N SER A 424 -18.28 -29.15 -1.21
CA SER A 424 -18.73 -28.45 -2.43
C SER A 424 -17.67 -27.44 -2.87
N PRO A 425 -17.46 -27.21 -4.18
CA PRO A 425 -16.67 -26.06 -4.64
C PRO A 425 -17.40 -24.72 -4.46
N ASP A 426 -18.69 -24.74 -4.10
CA ASP A 426 -19.49 -23.55 -3.82
C ASP A 426 -19.57 -23.27 -2.31
N PHE A 427 -19.10 -22.09 -1.89
CA PHE A 427 -19.12 -21.72 -0.47
C PHE A 427 -20.54 -21.55 0.11
N TYR A 428 -21.55 -21.20 -0.69
CA TYR A 428 -22.93 -21.14 -0.22
C TYR A 428 -23.39 -22.52 0.26
N ASP A 429 -23.10 -23.57 -0.51
CA ASP A 429 -23.44 -24.95 -0.13
C ASP A 429 -22.66 -25.36 1.13
N ASN A 430 -21.36 -25.06 1.18
CA ASN A 430 -20.52 -25.39 2.34
C ASN A 430 -21.02 -24.70 3.62
N TYR A 431 -21.42 -23.43 3.55
CA TYR A 431 -21.97 -22.70 4.69
C TYR A 431 -23.28 -23.32 5.17
N ASN A 432 -24.21 -23.63 4.26
CA ASN A 432 -25.47 -24.27 4.62
C ASN A 432 -25.27 -25.67 5.20
N GLN A 433 -24.31 -26.43 4.66
CA GLN A 433 -23.95 -27.74 5.19
C GLN A 433 -23.33 -27.65 6.59
N ALA A 434 -22.45 -26.68 6.83
CA ALA A 434 -21.89 -26.43 8.15
C ALA A 434 -22.97 -26.01 9.16
N LYS A 435 -23.92 -25.14 8.76
CA LYS A 435 -25.09 -24.78 9.60
C LYS A 435 -25.93 -25.99 9.97
N PHE A 436 -26.17 -26.88 9.01
CA PHE A 436 -26.89 -28.12 9.26
C PHE A 436 -26.19 -28.97 10.33
N PHE A 437 -24.89 -29.21 10.18
CA PHE A 437 -24.13 -30.00 11.16
C PHE A 437 -24.15 -29.36 12.55
N LEU A 438 -23.87 -28.05 12.65
CA LEU A 438 -23.85 -27.34 13.93
C LEU A 438 -25.22 -27.29 14.63
N ASP A 439 -26.32 -27.23 13.87
CA ASP A 439 -27.66 -27.34 14.43
C ASP A 439 -27.95 -28.75 14.96
N GLN A 440 -27.50 -29.79 14.24
CA GLN A 440 -27.68 -31.18 14.67
C GLN A 440 -26.81 -31.53 15.88
N GLU A 441 -25.56 -31.06 15.91
CA GLU A 441 -24.55 -31.35 16.92
C GLU A 441 -24.72 -30.51 18.19
N LEU A 442 -24.87 -29.19 18.05
CA LEU A 442 -24.78 -28.24 19.16
C LEU A 442 -26.02 -27.34 19.31
N LYS A 443 -27.05 -27.52 18.46
CA LYS A 443 -28.21 -26.61 18.38
C LYS A 443 -27.79 -25.16 18.05
N LEU A 444 -26.74 -25.02 17.25
CA LEU A 444 -26.21 -23.75 16.77
C LEU A 444 -26.54 -23.58 15.28
N GLY A 445 -27.61 -22.84 14.97
CA GLY A 445 -28.03 -22.58 13.58
C GLY A 445 -28.34 -21.12 13.25
N ASP A 446 -28.47 -20.26 14.26
CA ASP A 446 -28.84 -18.85 14.11
C ASP A 446 -27.61 -17.98 13.79
N PHE A 447 -27.23 -17.98 12.50
CA PHE A 447 -26.16 -17.18 11.95
C PHE A 447 -26.71 -16.21 10.90
N SER A 448 -26.12 -15.02 10.82
CA SER A 448 -26.42 -13.98 9.82
C SER A 448 -25.44 -14.01 8.63
N GLY A 449 -24.53 -14.98 8.60
CA GLY A 449 -23.52 -15.14 7.57
C GLY A 449 -22.39 -16.08 8.02
N GLY A 450 -21.50 -16.41 7.09
CA GLY A 450 -20.34 -17.27 7.31
C GLY A 450 -19.08 -16.74 6.63
N ILE A 451 -17.93 -16.95 7.26
CA ILE A 451 -16.62 -16.60 6.72
C ILE A 451 -15.73 -17.84 6.80
N LEU A 452 -15.22 -18.30 5.67
CA LEU A 452 -14.17 -19.30 5.67
C LEU A 452 -12.81 -18.62 5.66
N ILE A 453 -11.92 -19.08 6.53
CA ILE A 453 -10.60 -18.53 6.75
C ILE A 453 -9.61 -19.69 6.67
N THR A 454 -8.79 -19.69 5.63
CA THR A 454 -7.75 -20.71 5.48
C THR A 454 -6.53 -20.44 6.36
N THR A 455 -5.67 -21.44 6.51
CA THR A 455 -4.38 -21.27 7.19
C THR A 455 -3.52 -20.20 6.51
N THR A 456 -3.50 -20.16 5.17
CA THR A 456 -2.82 -19.11 4.40
C THR A 456 -3.42 -17.72 4.65
N ALA A 457 -4.74 -17.60 4.80
CA ALA A 457 -5.35 -16.32 5.15
C ALA A 457 -4.89 -15.79 6.52
N ILE A 458 -4.76 -16.67 7.52
CA ILE A 458 -4.22 -16.26 8.82
C ILE A 458 -2.76 -15.79 8.68
N GLN A 459 -1.95 -16.43 7.84
CA GLN A 459 -0.59 -15.95 7.55
C GLN A 459 -0.59 -14.56 6.90
N HIS A 460 -1.51 -14.26 5.98
CA HIS A 460 -1.67 -12.91 5.43
C HIS A 460 -2.05 -11.89 6.50
N LEU A 461 -2.99 -12.24 7.39
CA LEU A 461 -3.36 -11.35 8.49
C LEU A 461 -2.15 -11.08 9.40
N LEU A 462 -1.41 -12.13 9.80
CA LEU A 462 -0.22 -12.00 10.64
C LEU A 462 0.91 -11.19 9.98
N ASP A 463 1.00 -11.14 8.64
CA ASP A 463 1.95 -10.24 7.97
C ASP A 463 1.67 -8.76 8.32
N ALA A 464 0.41 -8.38 8.53
CA ALA A 464 0.07 -7.02 8.94
C ALA A 464 0.53 -6.69 10.37
N TYR A 465 0.52 -7.67 11.27
CA TYR A 465 0.89 -7.54 12.69
C TYR A 465 2.39 -7.70 12.94
N GLY A 466 3.10 -8.43 12.07
CA GLY A 466 4.50 -8.77 12.29
C GLY A 466 4.63 -9.93 13.28
N GLN A 467 5.18 -9.65 14.47
CA GLN A 467 5.45 -10.67 15.49
C GLN A 467 4.50 -10.50 16.69
N ILE A 468 3.74 -11.54 17.00
CA ILE A 468 2.78 -11.57 18.10
C ILE A 468 3.24 -12.59 19.14
N HIS A 469 3.25 -12.19 20.41
CA HIS A 469 3.50 -13.11 21.51
C HIS A 469 2.20 -13.80 21.93
N LEU A 470 2.23 -15.13 22.09
CA LEU A 470 1.16 -15.93 22.66
C LEU A 470 1.54 -16.33 24.10
N PRO A 471 1.04 -15.63 25.14
CA PRO A 471 1.42 -15.89 26.53
C PRO A 471 1.05 -17.30 27.00
N ASP A 472 -0.12 -17.79 26.61
CA ASP A 472 -0.65 -19.12 26.99
C ASP A 472 0.24 -20.29 26.52
N PHE A 473 1.03 -20.05 25.47
CA PHE A 473 1.93 -21.03 24.86
C PHE A 473 3.41 -20.71 25.09
N ASN A 474 3.71 -19.52 25.61
CA ASN A 474 5.06 -18.95 25.64
C ASN A 474 5.74 -18.98 24.26
N GLU A 475 4.99 -18.60 23.23
CA GLU A 475 5.42 -18.67 21.84
C GLU A 475 5.41 -17.31 21.16
N GLN A 476 6.18 -17.19 20.08
CA GLN A 476 6.21 -16.01 19.21
C GLN A 476 5.72 -16.40 17.82
N ILE A 477 4.57 -15.91 17.38
CA ILE A 477 4.00 -16.24 16.07
C ILE A 477 4.18 -15.10 15.07
N ASN A 478 4.36 -15.45 13.81
CA ASN A 478 4.36 -14.54 12.68
C ASN A 478 3.90 -15.29 11.42
N LYS A 479 3.82 -14.60 10.27
CA LYS A 479 3.41 -15.22 8.99
C LYS A 479 4.24 -16.46 8.59
N ASP A 480 5.52 -16.50 8.97
CA ASP A 480 6.48 -17.52 8.50
C ASP A 480 6.45 -18.79 9.36
N ASN A 481 6.21 -18.64 10.67
CA ASN A 481 6.23 -19.78 11.61
C ASN A 481 4.84 -20.24 12.06
N PHE A 482 3.78 -19.47 11.79
CA PHE A 482 2.43 -19.75 12.27
C PHE A 482 1.97 -21.16 11.88
N TYR A 483 2.12 -21.54 10.62
CA TYR A 483 1.70 -22.86 10.14
C TYR A 483 2.34 -24.00 10.94
N LEU A 484 3.67 -23.99 11.06
CA LEU A 484 4.41 -25.05 11.76
C LEU A 484 4.01 -25.13 13.25
N LYS A 485 3.74 -23.99 13.89
CA LYS A 485 3.30 -23.94 15.28
C LYS A 485 1.86 -24.41 15.44
N ALA A 486 0.95 -23.94 14.59
CA ALA A 486 -0.44 -24.38 14.56
C ALA A 486 -0.51 -25.90 14.38
N GLN A 487 0.28 -26.44 13.45
CA GLN A 487 0.38 -27.88 13.20
C GLN A 487 0.91 -28.63 14.43
N TYR A 488 1.99 -28.15 15.05
CA TYR A 488 2.57 -28.75 16.25
C TYR A 488 1.57 -28.81 17.41
N TYR A 489 0.86 -27.71 17.69
CA TYR A 489 -0.09 -27.66 18.79
C TYR A 489 -1.42 -28.37 18.50
N ALA A 490 -1.80 -28.52 17.23
CA ALA A 490 -2.95 -29.34 16.85
C ALA A 490 -2.67 -30.84 17.05
N GLU A 491 -1.42 -31.29 16.97
CA GLU A 491 -1.09 -32.72 16.99
C GLU A 491 -0.42 -33.22 18.27
N LYS A 492 0.31 -32.34 18.97
CA LYS A 492 1.01 -32.73 20.19
C LYS A 492 0.02 -33.15 21.28
N ASN A 493 0.04 -34.45 21.62
CA ASN A 493 -0.81 -35.06 22.64
C ASN A 493 -2.32 -34.92 22.36
N PHE A 494 -2.72 -34.86 21.08
CA PHE A 494 -4.12 -34.77 20.69
C PHE A 494 -4.90 -36.04 21.07
N PHE A 495 -6.05 -35.86 21.72
CA PHE A 495 -7.09 -36.88 21.89
C PHE A 495 -8.47 -36.20 21.89
N PRO A 496 -9.53 -36.82 21.34
CA PRO A 496 -10.87 -36.25 21.32
C PRO A 496 -11.36 -35.86 22.74
N GLY A 497 -11.84 -34.63 22.92
CA GLY A 497 -12.25 -34.10 24.22
C GLY A 497 -11.13 -33.52 25.09
N SER A 498 -9.96 -33.23 24.51
CA SER A 498 -8.87 -32.47 25.17
C SER A 498 -9.27 -30.99 25.38
N ILE A 499 -10.12 -30.73 26.37
CA ILE A 499 -10.56 -29.37 26.80
C ILE A 499 -9.50 -28.60 27.60
N GLN A 500 -8.34 -29.20 27.90
CA GLN A 500 -7.46 -28.72 28.96
C GLN A 500 -6.57 -27.51 28.62
N LYS A 501 -6.61 -26.99 27.38
CA LYS A 501 -5.88 -25.78 26.99
C LYS A 501 -6.72 -24.99 25.99
N LYS A 502 -6.78 -23.66 26.14
CA LYS A 502 -7.34 -22.76 25.13
C LYS A 502 -6.84 -23.19 23.74
N SER A 503 -7.74 -23.29 22.76
CA SER A 503 -7.36 -23.58 21.38
C SER A 503 -6.26 -22.61 20.95
N PHE A 504 -5.17 -23.13 20.35
CA PHE A 504 -4.07 -22.31 19.85
C PHE A 504 -4.59 -21.18 18.93
N LEU A 505 -5.59 -21.49 18.10
CA LEU A 505 -6.28 -20.51 17.25
C LEU A 505 -7.10 -19.50 18.05
N GLY A 506 -7.72 -19.92 19.16
CA GLY A 506 -8.39 -19.01 20.10
C GLY A 506 -7.41 -18.00 20.69
N SER A 507 -6.25 -18.44 21.18
CA SER A 507 -5.21 -17.51 21.69
C SER A 507 -4.64 -16.62 20.58
N VAL A 508 -4.53 -17.11 19.33
CA VAL A 508 -4.17 -16.27 18.18
C VAL A 508 -5.22 -15.18 17.93
N ALA A 509 -6.51 -15.55 17.91
CA ALA A 509 -7.60 -14.60 17.71
C ALA A 509 -7.64 -13.53 18.81
N ASP A 510 -7.51 -13.94 20.08
CA ASP A 510 -7.42 -13.02 21.22
C ASP A 510 -6.27 -12.02 21.04
N GLN A 511 -5.09 -12.49 20.65
CA GLN A 511 -3.93 -11.61 20.46
C GLN A 511 -4.05 -10.71 19.24
N ILE A 512 -4.68 -11.16 18.15
CA ILE A 512 -4.99 -10.32 16.99
C ILE A 512 -5.92 -9.16 17.40
N ILE A 513 -6.91 -9.41 18.26
CA ILE A 513 -7.80 -8.37 18.80
C ILE A 513 -7.03 -7.42 19.72
N LEU A 514 -6.24 -7.95 20.66
CA LEU A 514 -5.51 -7.14 21.64
C LEU A 514 -4.45 -6.23 21.02
N ASN A 515 -3.83 -6.64 19.91
CA ASN A 515 -2.78 -5.88 19.24
C ASN A 515 -3.31 -5.07 18.04
N VAL A 516 -4.63 -4.88 17.94
CA VAL A 516 -5.24 -4.24 16.76
C VAL A 516 -4.81 -2.77 16.59
N ASP A 517 -4.58 -2.04 17.68
CA ASP A 517 -4.19 -0.63 17.67
C ASP A 517 -2.78 -0.39 17.09
N ASP A 518 -1.91 -1.41 17.15
CA ASP A 518 -0.54 -1.36 16.64
C ASP A 518 -0.44 -1.67 15.14
N VAL A 519 -1.55 -2.11 14.52
CA VAL A 519 -1.57 -2.48 13.10
C VAL A 519 -1.91 -1.30 12.22
N SER A 520 -1.17 -1.19 11.11
CA SER A 520 -1.52 -0.26 10.04
C SER A 520 -2.83 -0.70 9.34
N PRO A 521 -3.90 0.11 9.36
CA PRO A 521 -5.15 -0.26 8.69
C PRO A 521 -4.97 -0.49 7.19
N ALA A 522 -4.06 0.27 6.56
CA ALA A 522 -3.74 0.09 5.15
C ALA A 522 -3.11 -1.28 4.88
N LYS A 523 -2.15 -1.72 5.72
CA LYS A 523 -1.50 -3.03 5.57
C LYS A 523 -2.47 -4.18 5.88
N LEU A 524 -3.32 -4.02 6.89
CA LEU A 524 -4.37 -4.99 7.21
C LEU A 524 -5.37 -5.11 6.07
N LEU A 525 -5.90 -4.00 5.56
CA LEU A 525 -6.85 -3.99 4.45
C LEU A 525 -6.25 -4.61 3.18
N GLN A 526 -4.99 -4.34 2.88
CA GLN A 526 -4.28 -4.98 1.76
C GLN A 526 -4.19 -6.50 1.93
N ASN A 527 -3.86 -6.98 3.13
CA ASN A 527 -3.77 -8.42 3.41
C ASN A 527 -5.16 -9.10 3.43
N VAL A 528 -6.20 -8.43 3.93
CA VAL A 528 -7.58 -8.89 3.86
C VAL A 528 -8.05 -8.98 2.40
N LYS A 529 -7.85 -7.91 1.60
CA LYS A 529 -8.14 -7.91 0.16
C LYS A 529 -7.41 -9.05 -0.54
N LYS A 530 -6.10 -9.22 -0.25
CA LYS A 530 -5.29 -10.29 -0.82
C LYS A 530 -5.89 -11.66 -0.50
N SER A 531 -6.28 -11.90 0.75
CA SER A 531 -6.90 -13.16 1.16
C SER A 531 -8.22 -13.43 0.43
N PHE A 532 -9.07 -12.43 0.23
CA PHE A 532 -10.30 -12.59 -0.54
C PHE A 532 -10.06 -12.80 -2.04
N ASP A 533 -9.18 -12.00 -2.66
CA ASP A 533 -8.85 -12.12 -4.08
C ASP A 533 -8.21 -13.48 -4.40
N GLU A 534 -7.31 -13.97 -3.53
CA GLU A 534 -6.66 -15.29 -3.65
C GLU A 534 -7.53 -16.45 -3.14
N LYS A 535 -8.80 -16.19 -2.80
CA LYS A 535 -9.77 -17.18 -2.30
C LYS A 535 -9.27 -17.95 -1.07
N GLN A 536 -8.41 -17.32 -0.29
CA GLN A 536 -7.96 -17.80 1.03
C GLN A 536 -8.96 -17.40 2.12
N MET A 537 -9.79 -16.39 1.85
CA MET A 537 -11.01 -16.07 2.58
C MET A 537 -12.20 -16.00 1.64
N THR A 538 -13.36 -16.42 2.12
CA THR A 538 -14.65 -16.23 1.44
C THR A 538 -15.70 -15.81 2.45
N ILE A 539 -16.69 -15.03 2.01
CA ILE A 539 -17.74 -14.50 2.88
C ILE A 539 -19.13 -14.66 2.26
N LEU A 540 -20.05 -15.17 3.08
CA LEU A 540 -21.47 -15.19 2.81
C LEU A 540 -22.20 -14.38 3.89
N VAL A 541 -23.16 -13.56 3.48
CA VAL A 541 -24.04 -12.81 4.38
C VAL A 541 -25.47 -13.11 3.99
N ASP A 542 -26.33 -13.37 4.97
CA ASP A 542 -27.72 -13.76 4.72
C ASP A 542 -28.57 -12.56 4.20
N ASP A 543 -28.13 -11.31 4.39
CA ASP A 543 -28.72 -10.11 3.78
C ASP A 543 -28.46 -10.07 2.25
N PRO A 544 -29.52 -10.13 1.41
CA PRO A 544 -29.35 -10.21 -0.05
C PRO A 544 -28.77 -8.96 -0.71
N GLU A 545 -28.88 -7.78 -0.08
CA GLU A 545 -28.27 -6.55 -0.61
C GLU A 545 -26.76 -6.60 -0.43
N ILE A 546 -26.32 -7.02 0.74
CA ILE A 546 -24.90 -7.16 1.08
C ILE A 546 -24.28 -8.31 0.26
N GLN A 547 -24.97 -9.45 0.17
CA GLN A 547 -24.47 -10.62 -0.55
C GLN A 547 -24.20 -10.31 -2.03
N ARG A 548 -25.05 -9.49 -2.67
CA ARG A 548 -24.84 -9.07 -4.07
C ARG A 548 -23.53 -8.33 -4.28
N VAL A 549 -23.08 -7.55 -3.29
CA VAL A 549 -21.78 -6.87 -3.35
C VAL A 549 -20.65 -7.88 -3.31
N PHE A 550 -20.67 -8.82 -2.36
CA PHE A 550 -19.64 -9.85 -2.26
C PHE A 550 -19.62 -10.80 -3.46
N ASP A 551 -20.78 -11.11 -4.03
CA ASP A 551 -20.90 -11.88 -5.28
C ASP A 551 -20.28 -11.11 -6.46
N ALA A 552 -20.56 -9.81 -6.60
CA ALA A 552 -19.98 -8.96 -7.65
C ALA A 552 -18.47 -8.78 -7.52
N LEU A 553 -17.93 -8.88 -6.30
CA LEU A 553 -16.50 -8.88 -6.02
C LEU A 553 -15.85 -10.27 -6.15
N TYR A 554 -16.64 -11.32 -6.42
CA TYR A 554 -16.24 -12.73 -6.38
C TYR A 554 -15.71 -13.19 -5.01
N TRP A 555 -15.92 -12.43 -3.93
CA TRP A 555 -15.43 -12.75 -2.59
C TRP A 555 -16.32 -13.76 -1.86
N SER A 556 -17.48 -14.09 -2.42
CA SER A 556 -18.37 -15.10 -1.85
C SER A 556 -17.90 -16.53 -2.03
N GLY A 557 -16.97 -16.80 -2.94
CA GLY A 557 -16.51 -18.17 -3.21
C GLY A 557 -17.57 -19.06 -3.85
N LYS A 558 -18.64 -18.48 -4.42
CA LYS A 558 -19.63 -19.24 -5.19
C LYS A 558 -19.03 -19.76 -6.50
N THR A 559 -19.56 -20.87 -6.97
CA THR A 559 -19.31 -21.35 -8.33
C THR A 559 -19.90 -20.34 -9.31
N ILE A 560 -19.11 -19.88 -10.28
CA ILE A 560 -19.55 -18.86 -11.23
C ILE A 560 -20.46 -19.53 -12.25
N ILE A 561 -21.73 -19.12 -12.28
CA ILE A 561 -22.66 -19.47 -13.36
C ILE A 561 -22.19 -18.73 -14.64
N PRO A 562 -21.72 -19.43 -15.68
CA PRO A 562 -21.09 -18.78 -16.83
C PRO A 562 -22.11 -17.97 -17.63
N ARG A 563 -21.94 -16.65 -17.65
CA ARG A 563 -22.78 -15.72 -18.43
C ARG A 563 -21.89 -14.82 -19.29
N CYS A 564 -22.39 -14.42 -20.45
CA CYS A 564 -21.65 -13.52 -21.32
C CYS A 564 -21.59 -12.13 -20.67
N ALA A 565 -20.39 -11.60 -20.47
CA ALA A 565 -20.18 -10.29 -19.86
C ALA A 565 -20.60 -9.14 -20.81
N ILE A 566 -20.67 -9.42 -22.11
CA ILE A 566 -21.00 -8.44 -23.15
C ILE A 566 -22.37 -8.77 -23.73
N GLN A 567 -23.22 -7.76 -23.88
CA GLN A 567 -24.53 -7.91 -24.52
C GLN A 567 -24.36 -8.08 -26.03
N THR A 568 -24.19 -9.34 -26.47
CA THR A 568 -24.08 -9.72 -27.88
C THR A 568 -24.92 -10.96 -28.16
N GLN A 569 -25.44 -11.08 -29.39
CA GLN A 569 -26.21 -12.24 -29.82
C GLN A 569 -25.33 -13.47 -30.12
N ASN A 570 -24.03 -13.28 -30.35
CA ASN A 570 -23.09 -14.33 -30.72
C ASN A 570 -21.99 -14.47 -29.67
N CYS A 571 -22.33 -15.02 -28.50
CA CYS A 571 -21.36 -15.31 -27.43
C CYS A 571 -21.20 -16.82 -27.21
N VAL A 572 -19.95 -17.28 -27.27
CA VAL A 572 -19.55 -18.64 -26.91
C VAL A 572 -18.80 -18.56 -25.60
N ILE A 573 -19.33 -19.22 -24.57
CA ILE A 573 -18.79 -19.19 -23.22
C ILE A 573 -18.10 -20.53 -22.95
N ASP A 574 -16.84 -20.45 -22.55
CA ASP A 574 -16.03 -21.53 -22.02
C ASP A 574 -15.85 -21.28 -20.52
N TYR A 575 -15.82 -22.35 -19.74
CA TYR A 575 -15.70 -22.32 -18.28
C TYR A 575 -14.81 -23.46 -17.86
N VAL A 576 -13.80 -23.16 -17.04
CA VAL A 576 -12.90 -24.20 -16.54
C VAL A 576 -12.69 -23.94 -15.07
N PHE A 577 -13.12 -24.90 -14.25
CA PHE A 577 -12.93 -24.85 -12.81
C PHE A 577 -12.29 -26.15 -12.31
N PRO A 578 -10.95 -26.19 -12.20
CA PRO A 578 -10.21 -27.30 -11.61
C PRO A 578 -10.33 -27.30 -10.08
N ILE A 579 -10.66 -28.44 -9.50
CA ILE A 579 -10.96 -28.61 -8.08
C ILE A 579 -10.21 -29.84 -7.54
N ASP A 580 -9.37 -29.61 -6.55
CA ASP A 580 -8.65 -30.67 -5.84
C ASP A 580 -9.40 -31.07 -4.55
N ALA A 581 -9.41 -32.35 -4.23
CA ALA A 581 -9.90 -32.90 -2.97
C ALA A 581 -8.90 -33.93 -2.44
N ASN A 582 -8.00 -33.50 -1.56
CA ASN A 582 -6.98 -34.36 -0.97
C ASN A 582 -7.60 -35.30 0.07
N LEU A 583 -7.74 -36.56 -0.28
CA LEU A 583 -8.26 -37.64 0.57
C LEU A 583 -7.13 -38.55 1.08
N GLY A 584 -5.93 -37.98 1.24
CA GLY A 584 -4.74 -38.66 1.76
C GLY A 584 -4.60 -38.68 3.29
N VAL A 585 -5.45 -37.96 4.02
CA VAL A 585 -5.37 -37.77 5.48
C VAL A 585 -3.97 -37.26 5.91
N ASN A 586 -3.44 -36.32 5.13
CA ASN A 586 -2.13 -35.72 5.32
C ASN A 586 -2.15 -34.26 4.84
N LYS A 587 -1.03 -33.55 5.02
CA LYS A 587 -0.90 -32.13 4.69
C LYS A 587 -0.10 -31.97 3.40
N ALA A 588 -0.23 -32.93 2.48
CA ALA A 588 0.57 -33.00 1.27
C ALA A 588 0.39 -31.80 0.33
N ASN A 589 -0.73 -31.06 0.39
CA ASN A 589 -0.90 -29.85 -0.43
C ASN A 589 0.13 -28.75 -0.09
N PHE A 590 0.78 -28.82 1.08
CA PHE A 590 1.95 -27.98 1.39
C PHE A 590 3.13 -28.23 0.43
N PHE A 591 3.28 -29.46 -0.04
CA PHE A 591 4.37 -29.90 -0.90
C PHE A 591 3.96 -30.09 -2.36
N VAL A 592 2.67 -29.93 -2.71
CA VAL A 592 2.19 -30.11 -4.07
C VAL A 592 2.21 -28.80 -4.83
N SER A 593 2.86 -28.81 -5.99
CA SER A 593 2.83 -27.71 -6.96
C SER A 593 2.03 -28.10 -8.21
N ARG A 594 1.41 -27.10 -8.84
CA ARG A 594 0.52 -27.28 -9.98
C ARG A 594 0.81 -26.24 -11.07
N LEU A 595 0.90 -26.72 -12.31
CA LEU A 595 0.93 -25.90 -13.52
C LEU A 595 -0.32 -26.20 -14.36
N LEU A 596 -1.05 -25.17 -14.73
CA LEU A 596 -2.28 -25.24 -15.51
C LEU A 596 -2.02 -24.69 -16.91
N THR A 597 -2.34 -25.46 -17.95
CA THR A 597 -2.28 -24.99 -19.34
C THR A 597 -3.61 -25.24 -20.04
N GLN A 598 -4.25 -24.17 -20.51
CA GLN A 598 -5.47 -24.23 -21.31
C GLN A 598 -5.11 -23.97 -22.79
N ARG A 599 -5.30 -24.98 -23.64
CA ARG A 599 -5.13 -24.84 -25.09
C ARG A 599 -6.48 -24.88 -25.80
N VAL A 600 -6.87 -23.78 -26.41
CA VAL A 600 -8.12 -23.62 -27.15
C VAL A 600 -7.82 -23.63 -28.64
N ASN A 601 -8.46 -24.51 -29.40
CA ASN A 601 -8.35 -24.58 -30.84
C ASN A 601 -9.71 -24.27 -31.48
N ILE A 602 -9.78 -23.19 -32.26
CA ILE A 602 -10.96 -22.83 -33.03
C ILE A 602 -10.78 -23.32 -34.47
N GLY A 603 -11.72 -24.13 -34.96
CA GLY A 603 -11.71 -24.67 -36.32
C GLY A 603 -12.23 -23.68 -37.36
N GLU A 604 -11.96 -23.94 -38.64
CA GLU A 604 -12.51 -23.15 -39.77
C GLU A 604 -14.06 -23.16 -39.79
N ASP A 605 -14.66 -24.27 -39.34
CA ASP A 605 -16.09 -24.44 -39.13
C ASP A 605 -16.62 -23.69 -37.90
N GLY A 606 -15.75 -23.13 -37.07
CA GLY A 606 -16.05 -22.38 -35.86
C GLY A 606 -16.17 -23.25 -34.60
N LYS A 607 -16.03 -24.57 -34.71
CA LYS A 607 -16.04 -25.46 -33.54
C LYS A 607 -14.85 -25.16 -32.64
N ILE A 608 -15.04 -25.33 -31.34
CA ILE A 608 -14.02 -25.04 -30.34
C ILE A 608 -13.69 -26.32 -29.60
N VAL A 609 -12.44 -26.78 -29.73
CA VAL A 609 -11.89 -27.91 -28.98
C VAL A 609 -10.84 -27.39 -28.02
N SER A 610 -11.06 -27.64 -26.75
CA SER A 610 -10.21 -27.20 -25.66
C SER A 610 -9.49 -28.38 -25.03
N ASN A 611 -8.24 -28.17 -24.61
CA ASN A 611 -7.43 -29.13 -23.87
C ASN A 611 -6.90 -28.46 -22.61
N LEU A 612 -7.37 -28.94 -21.45
CA LEU A 612 -6.83 -28.56 -20.16
C LEU A 612 -5.73 -29.55 -19.78
N PHE A 613 -4.52 -29.05 -19.54
CA PHE A 613 -3.41 -29.82 -18.98
C PHE A 613 -3.17 -29.39 -17.53
N VAL A 614 -3.09 -30.36 -16.63
CA VAL A 614 -2.86 -30.16 -15.21
C VAL A 614 -1.64 -30.98 -14.82
N LYS A 615 -0.50 -30.30 -14.69
CA LYS A 615 0.74 -30.93 -14.26
C LYS A 615 0.88 -30.79 -12.75
N LEU A 616 0.89 -31.93 -12.06
CA LEU A 616 1.02 -32.03 -10.61
C LEU A 616 2.39 -32.56 -10.25
N LYS A 617 3.00 -32.01 -9.20
CA LYS A 617 4.27 -32.47 -8.65
C LYS A 617 4.20 -32.50 -7.13
N ASN A 618 4.47 -33.67 -6.55
CA ASN A 618 4.52 -33.86 -5.10
C ASN A 618 5.98 -33.74 -4.63
N ASP A 619 6.36 -32.62 -4.05
CA ASP A 619 7.70 -32.36 -3.53
C ASP A 619 7.91 -32.84 -2.08
N SER A 620 7.02 -33.72 -1.57
CA SER A 620 7.22 -34.34 -0.26
C SER A 620 8.59 -35.03 -0.21
N PRO A 621 9.37 -34.88 0.87
CA PRO A 621 10.71 -35.43 0.95
C PRO A 621 10.70 -36.97 1.03
N ASN A 622 9.68 -37.53 1.70
CA ASN A 622 9.45 -38.96 1.97
C ASN A 622 7.96 -39.17 2.31
N GLU A 623 7.59 -40.38 2.75
CA GLU A 623 6.22 -40.74 3.17
C GLU A 623 5.84 -40.26 4.58
N ALA A 624 6.74 -39.57 5.29
CA ALA A 624 6.47 -39.13 6.65
C ALA A 624 5.50 -37.94 6.68
N PHE A 625 4.61 -38.00 7.67
CA PHE A 625 3.77 -36.88 8.07
C PHE A 625 4.63 -35.65 8.41
N PRO A 626 4.26 -34.40 8.05
CA PRO A 626 2.98 -33.96 7.45
C PRO A 626 2.83 -34.18 5.94
N GLY A 627 3.89 -34.57 5.24
CA GLY A 627 3.84 -34.84 3.80
C GLY A 627 3.30 -36.24 3.48
N GLY A 628 3.78 -36.80 2.38
CA GLY A 628 3.54 -38.19 2.01
C GLY A 628 2.82 -38.35 0.68
N PRO A 629 2.18 -39.51 0.44
CA PRO A 629 1.46 -39.77 -0.80
C PRO A 629 0.29 -38.78 -0.97
N TYR A 630 0.25 -38.07 -2.09
CA TYR A 630 -0.87 -37.20 -2.43
C TYR A 630 -1.97 -38.04 -3.09
N ARG A 631 -3.12 -38.16 -2.42
CA ARG A 631 -4.30 -38.93 -2.88
C ARG A 631 -5.43 -37.95 -3.13
N ASP A 632 -5.71 -37.66 -4.38
CA ASP A 632 -6.56 -36.55 -4.79
C ASP A 632 -7.73 -37.03 -5.63
N TYR A 633 -8.94 -36.63 -5.26
CA TYR A 633 -10.09 -36.74 -6.15
C TYR A 633 -10.21 -35.43 -6.93
N PHE A 634 -9.50 -35.37 -8.05
CA PHE A 634 -9.43 -34.21 -8.92
C PHE A 634 -10.69 -34.12 -9.77
N GLN A 635 -11.30 -32.94 -9.80
CA GLN A 635 -12.49 -32.64 -10.57
C GLN A 635 -12.28 -31.43 -11.46
N VAL A 636 -13.02 -31.38 -12.57
CA VAL A 636 -13.11 -30.23 -13.45
C VAL A 636 -14.56 -29.97 -13.78
N LEU A 637 -15.03 -28.74 -13.55
CA LEU A 637 -16.31 -28.27 -14.07
C LEU A 637 -16.09 -27.51 -15.38
N LEU A 638 -16.91 -27.84 -16.36
CA LEU A 638 -16.93 -27.33 -17.73
C LEU A 638 -18.34 -26.82 -18.06
N PRO A 639 -18.53 -26.06 -19.16
CA PRO A 639 -19.86 -25.62 -19.56
C PRO A 639 -20.79 -26.80 -19.79
N GLU A 640 -22.05 -26.64 -19.37
CA GLU A 640 -23.14 -27.57 -19.70
C GLU A 640 -23.17 -27.85 -21.22
N GLY A 641 -23.33 -29.12 -21.60
CA GLY A 641 -23.36 -29.59 -22.98
C GLY A 641 -21.98 -29.82 -23.60
N SER A 642 -20.88 -29.65 -22.85
CA SER A 642 -19.54 -29.95 -23.35
C SER A 642 -19.35 -31.45 -23.59
N ILE A 643 -18.77 -31.80 -24.74
CA ILE A 643 -18.54 -33.19 -25.12
C ILE A 643 -17.10 -33.56 -24.77
N ILE A 644 -16.93 -34.47 -23.80
CA ILE A 644 -15.60 -35.00 -23.46
C ILE A 644 -15.08 -35.87 -24.60
N LYS A 645 -13.90 -35.52 -25.11
CA LYS A 645 -13.22 -36.24 -26.20
C LYS A 645 -12.23 -37.27 -25.68
N SER A 646 -11.49 -36.92 -24.63
CA SER A 646 -10.56 -37.84 -23.97
C SER A 646 -10.15 -37.32 -22.59
N VAL A 647 -9.86 -38.26 -21.70
CA VAL A 647 -9.21 -38.01 -20.41
C VAL A 647 -7.98 -38.91 -20.36
N THR A 648 -6.80 -38.31 -20.16
CA THR A 648 -5.53 -39.05 -20.14
C THR A 648 -4.70 -38.65 -18.93
N LYS A 649 -3.93 -39.59 -18.40
CA LYS A 649 -2.89 -39.40 -17.40
C LYS A 649 -1.56 -39.85 -18.00
N ASP A 650 -0.59 -38.94 -18.05
CA ASP A 650 0.73 -39.19 -18.66
C ASP A 650 0.62 -39.76 -20.10
N ASP A 651 -0.25 -39.14 -20.92
CA ASP A 651 -0.61 -39.53 -22.28
C ASP A 651 -1.29 -40.91 -22.44
N VAL A 652 -1.62 -41.59 -21.33
CA VAL A 652 -2.37 -42.85 -21.32
C VAL A 652 -3.85 -42.58 -21.00
N ALA A 653 -4.76 -43.14 -21.81
CA ALA A 653 -6.20 -43.03 -21.57
C ALA A 653 -6.59 -43.58 -20.18
N VAL A 654 -7.38 -42.81 -19.44
CA VAL A 654 -7.92 -43.26 -18.15
C VAL A 654 -9.10 -44.18 -18.42
N GLY A 655 -9.08 -45.38 -17.84
CA GLY A 655 -10.10 -46.42 -18.10
C GLY A 655 -11.47 -46.10 -17.50
N GLU A 656 -11.51 -45.46 -16.33
CA GLU A 656 -12.74 -45.03 -15.66
C GLU A 656 -12.54 -43.64 -15.04
N TYR A 657 -13.49 -42.75 -15.28
CA TYR A 657 -13.60 -41.44 -14.66
C TYR A 657 -15.08 -41.13 -14.41
N ASP A 658 -15.36 -40.32 -13.40
CA ASP A 658 -16.72 -39.91 -13.06
C ASP A 658 -17.16 -38.78 -14.02
N GLU A 659 -18.35 -38.90 -14.60
CA GLU A 659 -18.92 -37.90 -15.49
C GLU A 659 -20.36 -37.59 -15.06
N SER A 660 -20.70 -36.32 -14.91
CA SER A 660 -22.08 -35.90 -14.62
C SER A 660 -22.45 -34.61 -15.35
N GLU A 661 -23.76 -34.41 -15.52
CA GLU A 661 -24.34 -33.25 -16.19
C GLU A 661 -25.56 -32.81 -15.38
N ILE A 662 -25.37 -31.85 -14.47
CA ILE A 662 -26.47 -31.28 -13.65
C ILE A 662 -26.62 -29.80 -14.01
N GLU A 663 -25.73 -28.96 -13.47
CA GLU A 663 -25.61 -27.54 -13.83
C GLU A 663 -24.36 -27.27 -14.67
N PHE A 664 -23.37 -28.16 -14.55
CA PHE A 664 -22.11 -28.15 -15.28
C PHE A 664 -21.86 -29.53 -15.84
N LYS A 665 -21.04 -29.58 -16.89
CA LYS A 665 -20.36 -30.80 -17.27
C LYS A 665 -19.23 -31.05 -16.27
N SER A 666 -19.27 -32.14 -15.52
CA SER A 666 -18.20 -32.49 -14.58
C SER A 666 -17.43 -33.71 -15.03
N VAL A 667 -16.12 -33.69 -14.77
CA VAL A 667 -15.20 -34.84 -14.95
C VAL A 667 -14.42 -34.99 -13.65
N GLY A 668 -14.52 -36.16 -13.01
CA GLY A 668 -13.83 -36.50 -11.77
C GLY A 668 -12.90 -37.69 -11.94
N LEU A 669 -11.69 -37.63 -11.38
CA LEU A 669 -10.74 -38.73 -11.43
C LEU A 669 -9.92 -38.83 -10.14
N PHE A 670 -9.71 -40.06 -9.68
CA PHE A 670 -8.85 -40.31 -8.52
C PHE A 670 -7.39 -40.45 -8.95
N VAL A 671 -6.52 -39.66 -8.33
CA VAL A 671 -5.10 -39.55 -8.66
C VAL A 671 -4.28 -39.81 -7.42
N GLN A 672 -3.22 -40.61 -7.56
CA GLN A 672 -2.24 -40.84 -6.51
C GLN A 672 -0.83 -40.51 -7.01
N LEU A 673 -0.11 -39.65 -6.28
CA LEU A 673 1.30 -39.31 -6.51
C LEU A 673 2.11 -39.64 -5.26
N GLN A 674 3.13 -40.48 -5.41
CA GLN A 674 4.10 -40.70 -4.35
C GLN A 674 5.03 -39.48 -4.18
N PRO A 675 5.73 -39.36 -3.04
CA PRO A 675 6.76 -38.35 -2.85
C PRO A 675 7.75 -38.29 -4.01
N ARG A 676 8.09 -37.07 -4.45
CA ARG A 676 8.98 -36.74 -5.58
C ARG A 676 8.48 -37.15 -6.97
N GLN A 677 7.24 -37.63 -7.09
CA GLN A 677 6.64 -37.92 -8.39
C GLN A 677 5.96 -36.71 -9.00
N SER A 678 5.79 -36.77 -10.32
CA SER A 678 4.98 -35.82 -11.08
C SER A 678 4.10 -36.60 -12.05
N THR A 679 2.95 -36.05 -12.40
CA THR A 679 2.04 -36.58 -13.41
C THR A 679 1.40 -35.41 -14.16
N GLU A 680 0.96 -35.66 -15.39
CA GLU A 680 0.18 -34.71 -16.17
C GLU A 680 -1.20 -35.31 -16.51
N LEU A 681 -2.25 -34.62 -16.08
CA LEU A 681 -3.62 -34.91 -16.49
C LEU A 681 -3.94 -34.06 -17.71
N LYS A 682 -4.67 -34.64 -18.66
CA LYS A 682 -5.20 -33.91 -19.81
C LYS A 682 -6.68 -34.25 -20.02
N ILE A 683 -7.51 -33.22 -20.05
CA ILE A 683 -8.93 -33.30 -20.34
C ILE A 683 -9.18 -32.56 -21.65
N SER A 684 -9.61 -33.30 -22.67
CA SER A 684 -9.96 -32.75 -23.99
C SER A 684 -11.47 -32.72 -24.15
N TYR A 685 -12.03 -31.57 -24.51
CA TYR A 685 -13.46 -31.38 -24.64
C TYR A 685 -13.83 -30.45 -25.80
N GLU A 686 -15.00 -30.63 -26.37
CA GLU A 686 -15.59 -29.75 -27.40
C GLU A 686 -16.73 -28.96 -26.79
N LEU A 687 -16.76 -27.65 -27.05
CA LEU A 687 -17.84 -26.78 -26.58
C LEU A 687 -19.12 -27.00 -27.40
N PRO A 688 -20.30 -26.89 -26.76
CA PRO A 688 -21.59 -27.09 -27.44
C PRO A 688 -21.93 -25.99 -28.46
N ARG A 689 -21.29 -24.82 -28.33
CA ARG A 689 -21.49 -23.67 -29.22
C ARG A 689 -20.24 -23.39 -30.04
N GLN A 690 -20.46 -22.96 -31.26
CA GLN A 690 -19.43 -22.63 -32.23
C GLN A 690 -19.44 -21.15 -32.61
N ILE A 691 -18.31 -20.65 -33.11
CA ILE A 691 -18.18 -19.31 -33.67
C ILE A 691 -18.99 -19.22 -34.96
N LYS A 692 -19.96 -18.29 -34.98
CA LYS A 692 -20.82 -18.00 -36.14
C LYS A 692 -20.17 -16.94 -37.03
N SER A 693 -20.62 -16.87 -38.28
CA SER A 693 -20.19 -15.83 -39.24
C SER A 693 -20.48 -14.42 -38.71
N GLY A 694 -19.60 -13.47 -39.03
CA GLY A 694 -19.66 -12.11 -38.52
C GLY A 694 -18.99 -11.97 -37.14
N ARG A 695 -19.38 -10.93 -36.40
CA ARG A 695 -18.81 -10.65 -35.07
C ARG A 695 -19.35 -11.65 -34.05
N SER A 696 -18.43 -12.29 -33.33
CA SER A 696 -18.69 -13.21 -32.23
C SER A 696 -17.76 -12.90 -31.05
N VAL A 697 -18.18 -13.24 -29.84
CA VAL A 697 -17.36 -13.16 -28.63
C VAL A 697 -17.08 -14.59 -28.16
N TYR A 698 -15.80 -14.90 -27.93
CA TYR A 698 -15.40 -16.05 -27.14
C TYR A 698 -14.99 -15.56 -25.75
N GLN A 699 -15.60 -16.12 -24.71
CA GLN A 699 -15.30 -15.78 -23.32
C GLN A 699 -14.87 -17.04 -22.57
N LEU A 700 -13.67 -17.06 -22.02
CA LEU A 700 -13.18 -18.11 -21.13
C LEU A 700 -13.18 -17.59 -19.69
N ILE A 701 -13.93 -18.25 -18.82
CA ILE A 701 -13.88 -18.04 -17.38
C ILE A 701 -13.05 -19.19 -16.77
N PHE A 702 -11.89 -18.86 -16.21
CA PHE A 702 -11.05 -19.80 -15.48
C PHE A 702 -11.14 -19.49 -13.98
N GLN A 703 -11.86 -20.32 -13.23
CA GLN A 703 -12.16 -20.08 -11.82
C GLN A 703 -11.10 -20.70 -10.91
N LYS A 704 -10.73 -19.97 -9.85
CA LYS A 704 -9.80 -20.43 -8.83
C LYS A 704 -10.56 -21.11 -7.68
N GLN A 705 -10.09 -22.29 -7.28
CA GLN A 705 -10.60 -23.01 -6.12
C GLN A 705 -10.25 -22.30 -4.81
N ILE A 706 -11.20 -22.27 -3.88
CA ILE A 706 -11.02 -21.81 -2.50
C ILE A 706 -9.85 -22.56 -1.86
N GLY A 707 -9.00 -21.84 -1.12
CA GLY A 707 -7.84 -22.38 -0.39
C GLY A 707 -6.69 -22.94 -1.23
N SER A 708 -6.87 -23.16 -2.53
CA SER A 708 -5.79 -23.64 -3.40
C SER A 708 -4.61 -22.67 -3.45
N ASN A 709 -3.39 -23.21 -3.57
CA ASN A 709 -2.20 -22.39 -3.80
C ASN A 709 -2.30 -21.64 -5.14
N ASN A 710 -1.61 -20.50 -5.24
CA ASN A 710 -1.46 -19.81 -6.52
C ASN A 710 -0.70 -20.72 -7.49
N SER A 711 -1.30 -20.99 -8.65
CA SER A 711 -0.73 -21.88 -9.68
C SER A 711 -0.29 -21.06 -10.89
N ASP A 712 0.79 -21.46 -11.55
CA ASP A 712 1.13 -20.91 -12.86
C ASP A 712 0.05 -21.30 -13.87
N PHE A 713 -0.35 -20.34 -14.71
CA PHE A 713 -1.38 -20.51 -15.71
C PHE A 713 -0.91 -20.04 -17.09
N ILE A 714 -1.07 -20.91 -18.08
CA ILE A 714 -0.77 -20.66 -19.49
C ILE A 714 -2.04 -20.81 -20.30
N LEU A 715 -2.36 -19.81 -21.12
CA LEU A 715 -3.45 -19.84 -22.09
C LEU A 715 -2.87 -19.73 -23.49
N GLU A 716 -3.20 -20.71 -24.34
CA GLU A 716 -2.88 -20.71 -25.77
C GLU A 716 -4.18 -20.81 -26.56
N ILE A 717 -4.43 -19.86 -27.45
CA ILE A 717 -5.59 -19.89 -28.35
C ILE A 717 -5.09 -19.91 -29.79
N THR A 718 -5.53 -20.89 -30.56
CA THR A 718 -5.21 -21.01 -32.00
C THR A 718 -6.44 -20.66 -32.83
N LEU A 719 -6.27 -19.71 -33.74
CA LEU A 719 -7.30 -19.26 -34.67
C LEU A 719 -7.02 -19.78 -36.10
N PRO A 720 -8.06 -20.14 -36.86
CA PRO A 720 -7.93 -20.50 -38.26
C PRO A 720 -7.72 -19.25 -39.13
N LYS A 721 -7.37 -19.42 -40.41
CA LYS A 721 -7.11 -18.28 -41.32
C LYS A 721 -8.34 -17.43 -41.61
N ASN A 722 -9.54 -18.00 -41.53
CA ASN A 722 -10.80 -17.31 -41.78
C ASN A 722 -11.38 -16.63 -40.54
N ILE A 723 -10.71 -16.66 -39.38
CA ILE A 723 -11.18 -15.96 -38.18
C ILE A 723 -10.06 -15.04 -37.70
N SER A 724 -10.37 -13.74 -37.60
CA SER A 724 -9.44 -12.73 -37.10
C SER A 724 -9.83 -12.22 -35.72
N LEU A 725 -8.83 -11.88 -34.92
CA LEU A 725 -9.00 -11.20 -33.64
C LEU A 725 -9.25 -9.71 -33.87
N SER A 726 -10.35 -9.18 -33.32
CA SER A 726 -10.70 -7.76 -33.36
C SER A 726 -10.32 -7.04 -32.07
N ASN A 727 -10.56 -7.65 -30.90
CA ASN A 727 -10.36 -7.02 -29.60
C ASN A 727 -10.18 -8.06 -28.47
N GLN A 728 -9.58 -7.67 -27.35
CA GLN A 728 -9.37 -8.50 -26.15
C GLN A 728 -9.14 -7.65 -24.88
N ASN A 729 -9.40 -8.18 -23.67
CA ASN A 729 -9.12 -7.48 -22.40
C ASN A 729 -7.75 -7.75 -21.77
N PHE A 730 -6.90 -8.55 -22.38
CA PHE A 730 -5.62 -8.92 -21.79
C PHE A 730 -4.48 -8.62 -22.74
N SER A 731 -3.30 -8.31 -22.21
CA SER A 731 -2.10 -8.10 -23.02
C SER A 731 -1.46 -9.45 -23.32
N ALA A 732 -1.59 -9.92 -24.56
CA ALA A 732 -1.09 -11.22 -25.01
C ALA A 732 -0.07 -11.07 -26.13
N LEU A 733 0.80 -12.07 -26.28
CA LEU A 733 1.66 -12.19 -27.46
C LEU A 733 0.85 -12.84 -28.58
N VAL A 734 0.67 -12.13 -29.69
CA VAL A 734 -0.02 -12.63 -30.88
C VAL A 734 1.00 -12.89 -31.98
N LYS A 735 1.11 -14.15 -32.43
CA LYS A 735 2.02 -14.56 -33.50
C LYS A 735 1.42 -15.73 -34.28
N ASP A 736 1.44 -15.66 -35.62
CA ASP A 736 1.01 -16.75 -36.52
C ASP A 736 -0.40 -17.32 -36.20
N ASN A 737 -1.39 -16.43 -36.01
CA ASN A 737 -2.76 -16.77 -35.57
C ASN A 737 -2.85 -17.52 -34.23
N ARG A 738 -1.83 -17.40 -33.40
CA ARG A 738 -1.82 -17.92 -32.03
C ARG A 738 -1.71 -16.78 -31.03
N ILE A 739 -2.47 -16.90 -29.96
CA ILE A 739 -2.53 -15.95 -28.85
C ILE A 739 -1.98 -16.65 -27.62
N PHE A 740 -0.91 -16.13 -27.06
CA PHE A 740 -0.23 -16.69 -25.89
C PHE A 740 -0.33 -15.72 -24.72
N TYR A 741 -0.75 -16.25 -23.57
CA TYR A 741 -0.81 -15.50 -22.32
C TYR A 741 -0.34 -16.37 -21.16
N ASN A 742 0.52 -15.83 -20.30
CA ASN A 742 0.99 -16.49 -19.09
C ASN A 742 0.82 -15.57 -17.88
N THR A 743 0.39 -16.14 -16.76
CA THR A 743 0.18 -15.41 -15.50
C THR A 743 0.22 -16.37 -14.31
N SER A 744 0.11 -15.81 -13.11
CA SER A 744 -0.22 -16.59 -11.91
C SER A 744 -1.74 -16.52 -11.67
N LEU A 745 -2.37 -17.66 -11.42
CA LEU A 745 -3.77 -17.77 -11.06
C LEU A 745 -3.97 -17.37 -9.58
N THR A 746 -3.90 -16.06 -9.33
CA THR A 746 -4.09 -15.44 -8.00
C THR A 746 -5.53 -15.03 -7.73
N ALA A 747 -6.41 -15.14 -8.71
CA ALA A 747 -7.83 -14.80 -8.65
C ALA A 747 -8.51 -15.44 -9.87
N ASP A 748 -9.84 -15.43 -9.91
CA ASP A 748 -10.60 -15.83 -11.10
C ASP A 748 -10.16 -15.00 -12.31
N LYS A 749 -10.05 -15.64 -13.47
CA LYS A 749 -9.65 -14.98 -14.72
C LYS A 749 -10.77 -15.06 -15.73
N ILE A 750 -11.16 -13.91 -16.26
CA ILE A 750 -12.17 -13.80 -17.31
C ILE A 750 -11.47 -13.23 -18.54
N PHE A 751 -11.25 -14.09 -19.53
CA PHE A 751 -10.69 -13.72 -20.82
C PHE A 751 -11.83 -13.52 -21.81
N PHE A 752 -11.82 -12.41 -22.55
CA PHE A 752 -12.70 -12.26 -23.69
C PHE A 752 -11.90 -11.94 -24.95
N LEU A 753 -12.40 -12.46 -26.07
CA LEU A 753 -11.90 -12.21 -27.40
C LEU A 753 -13.08 -11.88 -28.31
N GLU A 754 -13.03 -10.73 -28.96
CA GLU A 754 -13.93 -10.40 -30.06
C GLU A 754 -13.32 -10.93 -31.35
N LEU A 755 -14.04 -11.82 -32.01
CA LEU A 755 -13.62 -12.54 -33.21
C LEU A 755 -14.51 -12.13 -34.39
N LEU A 756 -13.90 -12.08 -35.57
CA LEU A 756 -14.58 -11.87 -36.84
C LEU A 756 -14.32 -13.06 -37.76
N LYS A 757 -15.38 -13.80 -38.08
CA LYS A 757 -15.37 -14.96 -38.99
C LYS A 757 -15.99 -14.63 -40.35
#